data_AF-A0A537HUS5-F1
#
_entry.id   AF-A0A537HUS5-F1
#
_cell.length_a   1.000
_cell.length_b   1.000
_cell.length_c   1.000
_cell.angle_alpha   90.00
_cell.angle_beta   90.00
_cell.angle_gamma   90.00
#
_symmetry.space_group_name_H-M   'P 1'
#
loop_
_entity.id
_entity.type
_entity.pdbx_description
1 polymer ?
#
loop_
_entity_poly.entity_id
_entity_poly.type
_entity_poly.pdbx_seq_one_letter_code
_entity_poly.pdbx_strand_id
1 'polypeptide(L)'
;MLPIGHTDGVVYAQFSPDGNRVVTASLDKTAKIWDAVTGVLLADLKGHTGVINYAAFSPDGKKIITVSGSLTLTSEDTLVKIWDAVNGTFLANLTHSTYVVSAQFSPDGKRIVTVGRDKNAYLWDAATYKKLFSLTGHTDIVNSAKYSADGKKIITGSSDNTAIIWDANNGRRIADLKGRTHQQVNNAFFSPDGSKIITIHRNNFARIWNGTTYTVLNPLIGVSAAEFSPDSKLIVSSTIVNIGIVWDAETGKVLKSLLHDNPVVSARFSPDGKKIVTASYDGTAKIWSTEKLRDTALLVAIDTLEGHNDWLLYSQFSKDGKKIVTASTDGTAMVWNANDGNLLTELKGHTKIISSVQISPGSKQILTASYDGSAKIWDVARGTLLLNIPSNGGLLSAEYNTDGTKIITAAADSVARIWDAETGLLLNELKGHEHWVLSAQFSKDGKKIVTSSKDKTALVWDANTDTILLELKKHKLQVNSAQFSPDGKKIVTASNDKTADIWNAETGELIRELKGHTYHVNSAEFSPDGKRIVTASWDKTIRIWNAETGDSIYSIKKHTGWVHSAHYSNDGKKIISASEDGTVKVFDANSFVLLKDIYVDPYGVNAARFSPDGDKMIIATWGNTCKLWDVATNKMLFTFFPVDSIDYLVADSSFRYDGTQAARNLLYFTCGTEVIQLSQVKDQLWVPGLAEMILKGETVDSKTLYQLGLCGYTPLTKDTVTASGEYRFKITPRGGKLGETVVSVNGIETKKYQPKEIKNGKGEYEVVVNKKDLDSFLIPGKQNTLSVKAYTEDNKITSRGGEVIVNSEEKGPVVMPNLYAVIIGVSDYKGDSLDLKYAGKDATDISAVISKTARKYLNTDGKEHVFIYNLTTEPGNKRMPEKKIIKATFDSVGEKATANDIFMLFFAGHGLMAGPANKKQFYILTKEAVSFKSASGFKNDGISTTEILEWMKPQKIKAQKRALIFDACNSGQAITDFRSNAIATQAFMGMGSNDKSQQVRSVDKLNEKSGFFILSASAPDQSAYEVTQLSQGLLTYALLNAVKTNTNIFESDSLLSIGKWFEVAGETVTKMIKENGAIQDPQIVRNNNFSVGIVDNDVISIINLPEKQPLFAAANLQNKNDDFGNDDLELSTLVNKQFLTIASRGTGNKIKFIPVTNSPDAYKINGNYTVTDNNVVVYLTVKNNKGSKQLQVPGTKDNLGKLAEDIVTAASNWALTNK
;
A
#
# COMPACT_ATOMS: atom_id res chain seq x y z
N MET A 1 8.63 24.30 -36.18
CA MET A 1 10.01 24.84 -36.24
C MET A 1 10.97 23.66 -36.22
N LEU A 2 11.98 23.67 -37.09
CA LEU A 2 13.00 22.60 -37.19
C LEU A 2 13.74 22.39 -35.86
N PRO A 3 14.12 21.16 -35.47
CA PRO A 3 14.73 20.90 -34.17
C PRO A 3 16.21 21.36 -34.15
N ILE A 4 16.55 22.19 -33.16
CA ILE A 4 17.90 22.72 -32.87
C ILE A 4 18.65 21.75 -31.91
N GLY A 5 18.31 20.45 -31.96
CA GLY A 5 18.66 19.41 -30.98
C GLY A 5 19.75 18.42 -31.42
N HIS A 6 20.08 17.45 -30.56
CA HIS A 6 20.75 16.21 -31.01
C HIS A 6 19.85 15.46 -32.00
N THR A 7 20.46 14.86 -33.02
CA THR A 7 19.70 14.16 -34.08
C THR A 7 19.55 12.66 -33.79
N ASP A 8 20.09 12.21 -32.67
CA ASP A 8 20.08 10.82 -32.19
C ASP A 8 20.24 10.82 -30.65
N GLY A 9 20.05 9.67 -30.01
CA GLY A 9 19.88 9.54 -28.57
C GLY A 9 21.03 10.12 -27.74
N VAL A 10 20.72 10.95 -26.75
CA VAL A 10 21.68 11.41 -25.75
C VAL A 10 21.90 10.29 -24.72
N VAL A 11 23.10 9.73 -24.68
CA VAL A 11 23.48 8.56 -23.86
C VAL A 11 24.33 8.90 -22.64
N TYR A 12 24.75 10.16 -22.52
CA TYR A 12 25.39 10.66 -21.33
C TYR A 12 25.04 12.13 -21.18
N ALA A 13 24.73 12.59 -19.97
CA ALA A 13 24.57 14.00 -19.70
C ALA A 13 25.14 14.33 -18.33
N GLN A 14 25.93 15.40 -18.25
CA GLN A 14 26.50 15.86 -16.99
C GLN A 14 26.38 17.37 -16.89
N PHE A 15 25.98 17.88 -15.73
CA PHE A 15 26.13 19.30 -15.43
C PHE A 15 27.61 19.65 -15.24
N SER A 16 28.01 20.85 -15.62
CA SER A 16 29.27 21.41 -15.19
C SER A 16 29.29 21.50 -13.65
N PRO A 17 30.46 21.49 -13.02
CA PRO A 17 30.57 21.52 -11.56
C PRO A 17 29.88 22.72 -10.89
N ASP A 18 29.78 23.85 -11.60
CA ASP A 18 29.06 25.05 -11.17
C ASP A 18 27.55 25.01 -11.46
N GLY A 19 27.07 23.97 -12.14
CA GLY A 19 25.66 23.74 -12.46
C GLY A 19 25.11 24.55 -13.63
N ASN A 20 25.92 25.41 -14.26
CA ASN A 20 25.44 26.38 -15.26
C ASN A 20 25.40 25.84 -16.69
N ARG A 21 26.08 24.74 -16.97
CA ARG A 21 26.10 24.10 -18.28
C ARG A 21 25.78 22.63 -18.18
N VAL A 22 25.29 22.04 -19.25
CA VAL A 22 25.13 20.59 -19.39
C VAL A 22 25.94 20.16 -20.61
N VAL A 23 26.77 19.15 -20.50
CA VAL A 23 27.30 18.44 -21.66
C VAL A 23 26.45 17.20 -21.87
N THR A 24 25.95 17.00 -23.07
CA THR A 24 25.26 15.80 -23.50
C THR A 24 26.12 15.10 -24.53
N ALA A 25 26.32 13.80 -24.40
CA ALA A 25 26.98 12.96 -25.37
C ALA A 25 25.90 12.15 -26.10
N SER A 26 25.96 12.09 -27.42
CA SER A 26 24.91 11.45 -28.20
C SER A 26 25.47 10.39 -29.13
N LEU A 27 24.57 9.47 -29.43
CA LEU A 27 24.71 8.48 -30.47
C LEU A 27 24.77 9.10 -31.88
N ASP A 28 24.46 10.40 -32.02
CA ASP A 28 24.64 11.14 -33.29
C ASP A 28 26.11 11.45 -33.59
N LYS A 29 27.03 10.89 -32.78
CA LYS A 29 28.48 11.06 -32.84
C LYS A 29 28.93 12.47 -32.46
N THR A 30 28.03 13.27 -31.91
CA THR A 30 28.32 14.60 -31.37
C THR A 30 28.05 14.62 -29.87
N ALA A 31 28.80 15.45 -29.16
CA ALA A 31 28.41 15.86 -27.82
C ALA A 31 28.02 17.33 -27.91
N LYS A 32 27.07 17.82 -27.13
CA LYS A 32 26.63 19.21 -27.16
C LYS A 32 26.70 19.82 -25.77
N ILE A 33 26.98 21.11 -25.71
CA ILE A 33 27.01 21.89 -24.48
C ILE A 33 25.80 22.81 -24.47
N TRP A 34 25.04 22.80 -23.38
CA TRP A 34 23.81 23.56 -23.20
C TRP A 34 23.95 24.49 -22.01
N ASP A 35 23.25 25.61 -22.06
CA ASP A 35 23.00 26.43 -20.89
C ASP A 35 21.95 25.74 -20.02
N ALA A 36 22.31 25.47 -18.76
CA ALA A 36 21.48 24.71 -17.82
C ALA A 36 20.19 25.43 -17.41
N VAL A 37 20.19 26.77 -17.46
CA VAL A 37 19.10 27.60 -16.94
C VAL A 37 18.08 27.86 -18.04
N THR A 38 18.55 28.12 -19.24
CA THR A 38 17.74 28.54 -20.38
C THR A 38 17.47 27.41 -21.39
N GLY A 39 18.26 26.34 -21.36
CA GLY A 39 18.17 25.23 -22.31
C GLY A 39 18.73 25.55 -23.70
N VAL A 40 19.42 26.68 -23.87
CA VAL A 40 19.99 27.09 -25.16
C VAL A 40 21.24 26.27 -25.48
N LEU A 41 21.36 25.82 -26.72
CA LEU A 41 22.57 25.15 -27.22
C LEU A 41 23.74 26.14 -27.32
N LEU A 42 24.81 25.89 -26.58
CA LEU A 42 26.02 26.74 -26.52
C LEU A 42 27.12 26.25 -27.47
N ALA A 43 27.32 24.94 -27.63
CA ALA A 43 28.35 24.40 -28.52
C ALA A 43 28.04 22.96 -28.98
N ASP A 44 28.62 22.59 -30.12
CA ASP A 44 28.45 21.28 -30.76
C ASP A 44 29.82 20.62 -31.01
N LEU A 45 30.14 19.61 -30.22
CA LEU A 45 31.41 18.88 -30.16
C LEU A 45 31.39 17.74 -31.18
N LYS A 46 31.69 18.07 -32.43
CA LYS A 46 31.74 17.12 -33.55
C LYS A 46 33.16 16.64 -33.83
N GLY A 47 33.35 15.34 -34.05
CA GLY A 47 34.65 14.81 -34.48
C GLY A 47 34.95 13.38 -34.04
N HIS A 48 34.08 12.74 -33.24
CA HIS A 48 34.12 11.29 -33.05
C HIS A 48 33.59 10.57 -34.30
N THR A 49 34.24 9.48 -34.68
CA THR A 49 33.81 8.65 -35.83
C THR A 49 32.75 7.63 -35.41
N GLY A 50 32.71 7.33 -34.10
CA GLY A 50 31.71 6.52 -33.43
C GLY A 50 30.87 7.31 -32.43
N VAL A 51 29.91 6.61 -31.83
CA VAL A 51 28.97 7.17 -30.86
C VAL A 51 29.68 7.61 -29.58
N ILE A 52 29.24 8.70 -28.94
CA ILE A 52 29.88 9.20 -27.73
C ILE A 52 29.07 8.74 -26.51
N ASN A 53 29.58 7.78 -25.73
CA ASN A 53 28.84 7.10 -24.66
C ASN A 53 29.18 7.63 -23.26
N TYR A 54 30.12 8.58 -23.19
CA TYR A 54 30.54 9.24 -21.97
C TYR A 54 31.07 10.62 -22.33
N ALA A 55 30.62 11.67 -21.63
CA ALA A 55 31.15 13.02 -21.77
C ALA A 55 31.22 13.71 -20.40
N ALA A 56 32.41 13.84 -19.81
CA ALA A 56 32.52 14.39 -18.46
C ALA A 56 33.31 15.70 -18.39
N PHE A 57 32.79 16.67 -17.65
CA PHE A 57 33.52 17.89 -17.30
C PHE A 57 34.72 17.57 -16.39
N SER A 58 35.79 18.33 -16.55
CA SER A 58 36.85 18.43 -15.55
C SER A 58 36.29 19.01 -14.25
N PRO A 59 36.92 18.75 -13.09
CA PRO A 59 36.46 19.28 -11.80
C PRO A 59 36.38 20.81 -11.74
N ASP A 60 37.15 21.53 -12.56
CA ASP A 60 37.09 22.99 -12.70
C ASP A 60 36.06 23.47 -13.76
N GLY A 61 35.38 22.56 -14.43
CA GLY A 61 34.36 22.82 -15.44
C GLY A 61 34.88 23.41 -16.75
N LYS A 62 36.20 23.45 -16.97
CA LYS A 62 36.81 24.11 -18.15
C LYS A 62 37.08 23.18 -19.32
N LYS A 63 37.17 21.87 -19.08
CA LYS A 63 37.40 20.86 -20.11
C LYS A 63 36.30 19.82 -20.07
N ILE A 64 36.09 19.13 -21.18
CA ILE A 64 35.21 17.97 -21.28
C ILE A 64 36.05 16.83 -21.86
N ILE A 65 36.03 15.66 -21.23
CA ILE A 65 36.43 14.43 -21.91
C ILE A 65 35.21 13.84 -22.58
N THR A 66 35.35 13.31 -23.77
CA THR A 66 34.36 12.47 -24.39
C THR A 66 35.01 11.15 -24.78
N VAL A 67 34.35 10.05 -24.44
CA VAL A 67 34.80 8.73 -24.81
C VAL A 67 33.79 8.19 -25.79
N SER A 68 34.26 7.93 -27.00
CA SER A 68 33.55 7.03 -27.89
C SER A 68 33.92 5.62 -27.49
N GLY A 69 33.03 5.01 -26.71
CA GLY A 69 33.30 3.76 -26.02
C GLY A 69 32.10 2.85 -26.20
N SER A 70 32.08 2.15 -27.33
CA SER A 70 30.91 1.51 -27.90
C SER A 70 30.22 0.48 -27.00
N LEU A 71 28.92 0.71 -26.76
CA LEU A 71 27.95 -0.25 -26.21
C LEU A 71 27.53 -1.31 -27.26
N THR A 72 27.85 -1.05 -28.52
CA THR A 72 27.66 -1.88 -29.70
C THR A 72 29.06 -2.19 -30.26
N LEU A 73 29.46 -3.41 -30.59
CA LEU A 73 30.87 -3.76 -30.93
C LEU A 73 31.45 -3.12 -32.23
N THR A 74 30.99 -1.94 -32.65
CA THR A 74 31.24 -1.34 -33.97
C THR A 74 31.92 0.04 -33.96
N SER A 75 32.22 0.66 -32.80
CA SER A 75 33.00 1.91 -32.83
C SER A 75 34.47 1.63 -33.12
N GLU A 76 34.97 2.01 -34.29
CA GLU A 76 36.41 2.03 -34.55
C GLU A 76 37.16 3.13 -33.76
N ASP A 77 36.44 3.93 -32.96
CA ASP A 77 36.99 5.06 -32.25
C ASP A 77 37.76 4.61 -31.00
N THR A 78 39.07 4.45 -31.17
CA THR A 78 40.03 4.11 -30.11
C THR A 78 40.47 5.33 -29.28
N LEU A 79 39.79 6.47 -29.48
CA LEU A 79 40.18 7.77 -28.96
C LEU A 79 39.24 8.24 -27.85
N VAL A 80 39.83 8.70 -26.76
CA VAL A 80 39.18 9.65 -25.84
C VAL A 80 39.48 11.05 -26.36
N LYS A 81 38.46 11.88 -26.62
CA LYS A 81 38.65 13.26 -27.07
C LYS A 81 38.52 14.23 -25.91
N ILE A 82 39.29 15.31 -25.95
CA ILE A 82 39.22 16.39 -24.97
C ILE A 82 38.78 17.67 -25.68
N TRP A 83 37.87 18.41 -25.05
CA TRP A 83 37.28 19.64 -25.57
C TRP A 83 37.37 20.76 -24.55
N ASP A 84 37.42 22.00 -25.03
CA ASP A 84 37.18 23.19 -24.22
C ASP A 84 35.68 23.29 -23.93
N ALA A 85 35.36 23.44 -22.65
CA ALA A 85 33.98 23.44 -22.20
C ALA A 85 33.23 24.76 -22.43
N VAL A 86 33.96 25.86 -22.69
CA VAL A 86 33.41 27.22 -22.84
C VAL A 86 32.97 27.46 -24.27
N ASN A 87 33.83 27.10 -25.23
CA ASN A 87 33.55 27.35 -26.65
C ASN A 87 33.39 26.07 -27.49
N GLY A 88 33.55 24.89 -26.87
CA GLY A 88 33.39 23.60 -27.53
C GLY A 88 34.51 23.23 -28.51
N THR A 89 35.67 23.87 -28.43
CA THR A 89 36.78 23.58 -29.34
C THR A 89 37.48 22.27 -28.99
N PHE A 90 37.89 21.52 -30.02
CA PHE A 90 38.66 20.28 -29.85
C PHE A 90 40.10 20.58 -29.39
N LEU A 91 40.57 19.88 -28.35
CA LEU A 91 41.89 20.10 -27.74
C LEU A 91 42.88 18.96 -27.99
N ALA A 92 42.48 17.69 -27.82
CA ALA A 92 43.40 16.54 -27.96
C ALA A 92 42.68 15.18 -28.07
N ASN A 93 43.43 14.15 -28.51
CA ASN A 93 43.03 12.73 -28.46
C ASN A 93 43.93 11.95 -27.49
N LEU A 94 43.38 11.03 -26.70
CA LEU A 94 44.09 10.03 -25.89
C LEU A 94 43.79 8.63 -26.45
N THR A 95 44.83 7.85 -26.73
CA THR A 95 44.71 6.61 -27.53
C THR A 95 44.89 5.34 -26.71
N HIS A 96 43.99 4.37 -26.87
CA HIS A 96 44.22 2.95 -26.52
C HIS A 96 44.46 2.11 -27.79
N SER A 97 45.02 0.91 -27.63
CA SER A 97 45.14 -0.05 -28.75
C SER A 97 43.82 -0.79 -29.02
N THR A 98 42.88 -0.73 -28.09
CA THR A 98 41.51 -1.26 -28.22
C THR A 98 40.52 -0.36 -27.46
N TYR A 99 39.25 -0.72 -27.43
CA TYR A 99 38.18 0.04 -26.77
C TYR A 99 38.48 0.47 -25.33
N VAL A 100 38.14 1.72 -25.05
CA VAL A 100 38.19 2.30 -23.71
C VAL A 100 36.91 1.93 -22.94
N VAL A 101 37.06 1.30 -21.78
CA VAL A 101 36.00 0.86 -20.85
C VAL A 101 35.57 1.99 -19.91
N SER A 102 36.50 2.86 -19.51
CA SER A 102 36.19 4.03 -18.67
C SER A 102 37.32 5.06 -18.77
N ALA A 103 36.97 6.34 -18.64
CA ALA A 103 37.92 7.44 -18.48
C ALA A 103 37.43 8.38 -17.39
N GLN A 104 38.32 8.85 -16.52
CA GLN A 104 37.96 9.72 -15.40
C GLN A 104 39.07 10.74 -15.13
N PHE A 105 38.70 12.00 -14.94
CA PHE A 105 39.61 12.97 -14.33
C PHE A 105 39.93 12.58 -12.89
N SER A 106 41.16 12.84 -12.44
CA SER A 106 41.47 12.85 -11.02
C SER A 106 40.64 13.93 -10.30
N PRO A 107 40.39 13.77 -8.99
CA PRO A 107 39.64 14.76 -8.21
C PRO A 107 40.21 16.20 -8.30
N ASP A 108 41.53 16.34 -8.46
CA ASP A 108 42.21 17.64 -8.65
C ASP A 108 42.24 18.15 -10.10
N GLY A 109 41.69 17.37 -11.05
CA GLY A 109 41.60 17.69 -12.47
C GLY A 109 42.93 17.64 -13.23
N LYS A 110 44.06 17.31 -12.57
CA LYS A 110 45.40 17.37 -13.18
C LYS A 110 45.76 16.14 -14.01
N ARG A 111 45.06 15.02 -13.81
CA ARG A 111 45.33 13.75 -14.49
C ARG A 111 44.04 13.14 -15.01
N ILE A 112 44.18 12.23 -15.96
CA ILE A 112 43.08 11.41 -16.48
C ILE A 112 43.52 9.95 -16.39
N VAL A 113 42.72 9.09 -15.77
CA VAL A 113 42.89 7.63 -15.87
C VAL A 113 41.94 7.11 -16.94
N THR A 114 42.44 6.26 -17.82
CA THR A 114 41.65 5.54 -18.80
C THR A 114 41.94 4.05 -18.66
N VAL A 115 40.90 3.22 -18.74
CA VAL A 115 41.04 1.77 -18.69
C VAL A 115 40.34 1.16 -19.88
N GLY A 116 40.93 0.13 -20.46
CA GLY A 116 40.47 -0.43 -21.72
C GLY A 116 40.49 -1.95 -21.75
N ARG A 117 39.87 -2.49 -22.79
CA ARG A 117 39.92 -3.93 -23.11
C ARG A 117 41.29 -4.38 -23.62
N ASP A 118 42.22 -3.45 -23.81
CA ASP A 118 43.61 -3.74 -24.11
C ASP A 118 44.37 -4.26 -22.88
N LYS A 119 43.64 -4.56 -21.79
CA LYS A 119 44.14 -5.09 -20.50
C LYS A 119 44.99 -4.07 -19.74
N ASN A 120 45.02 -2.83 -20.22
CA ASN A 120 45.84 -1.78 -19.68
C ASN A 120 44.99 -0.66 -19.12
N ALA A 121 45.50 -0.04 -18.08
CA ALA A 121 45.09 1.27 -17.65
C ALA A 121 46.19 2.28 -18.06
N TYR A 122 45.84 3.45 -18.58
CA TYR A 122 46.78 4.52 -18.89
C TYR A 122 46.48 5.75 -18.04
N LEU A 123 47.54 6.45 -17.66
CA LEU A 123 47.45 7.72 -16.96
C LEU A 123 48.00 8.82 -17.85
N TRP A 124 47.26 9.92 -17.97
CA TRP A 124 47.54 11.02 -18.88
C TRP A 124 47.63 12.34 -18.11
N ASP A 125 48.51 13.22 -18.57
CA ASP A 125 48.58 14.60 -18.08
C ASP A 125 47.39 15.38 -18.63
N ALA A 126 46.57 15.99 -17.76
CA ALA A 126 45.37 16.69 -18.20
C ALA A 126 45.65 18.07 -18.82
N ALA A 127 46.88 18.59 -18.72
CA ALA A 127 47.29 19.88 -19.31
C ALA A 127 47.97 19.69 -20.68
N THR A 128 48.90 18.74 -20.80
CA THR A 128 49.66 18.48 -22.03
C THR A 128 49.14 17.29 -22.84
N TYR A 129 48.21 16.49 -22.28
CA TYR A 129 47.61 15.30 -22.90
C TYR A 129 48.60 14.19 -23.28
N LYS A 130 49.81 14.25 -22.73
CA LYS A 130 50.83 13.23 -22.95
C LYS A 130 50.59 12.07 -21.98
N LYS A 131 50.77 10.85 -22.48
CA LYS A 131 50.74 9.65 -21.63
C LYS A 131 51.86 9.77 -20.60
N LEU A 132 51.49 9.80 -19.32
CA LEU A 132 52.43 9.81 -18.20
C LEU A 132 52.91 8.39 -17.93
N PHE A 133 51.96 7.45 -17.75
CA PHE A 133 52.27 6.08 -17.36
C PHE A 133 51.32 5.07 -18.02
N SER A 134 51.83 3.86 -18.25
CA SER A 134 51.02 2.68 -18.53
C SER A 134 50.98 1.82 -17.26
N LEU A 135 49.80 1.69 -16.67
CA LEU A 135 49.54 0.88 -15.47
C LEU A 135 49.36 -0.59 -15.89
N THR A 136 50.48 -1.19 -16.30
CA THR A 136 50.52 -2.55 -16.83
C THR A 136 50.67 -3.57 -15.70
N GLY A 137 49.87 -4.64 -15.71
CA GLY A 137 49.98 -5.68 -14.68
C GLY A 137 48.73 -6.54 -14.51
N HIS A 138 47.62 -6.13 -15.11
CA HIS A 138 46.45 -6.98 -15.28
C HIS A 138 46.66 -7.95 -16.45
N THR A 139 46.22 -9.19 -16.28
CA THR A 139 46.30 -10.23 -17.32
C THR A 139 45.01 -10.38 -18.11
N ASP A 140 43.97 -9.67 -17.68
CA ASP A 140 42.62 -9.68 -18.24
C ASP A 140 42.00 -8.28 -18.15
N ILE A 141 40.79 -8.12 -18.68
CA ILE A 141 40.08 -6.84 -18.78
C ILE A 141 40.01 -6.14 -17.43
N VAL A 142 40.38 -4.87 -17.44
CA VAL A 142 40.24 -3.98 -16.30
C VAL A 142 38.79 -3.52 -16.21
N ASN A 143 38.03 -4.10 -15.28
CA ASN A 143 36.57 -3.93 -15.16
C ASN A 143 36.18 -2.63 -14.47
N SER A 144 37.04 -2.10 -13.59
CA SER A 144 36.79 -0.86 -12.89
C SER A 144 38.10 -0.13 -12.63
N ALA A 145 38.05 1.20 -12.61
CA ALA A 145 39.09 2.05 -12.07
C ALA A 145 38.44 3.16 -11.25
N LYS A 146 38.92 3.37 -10.02
CA LYS A 146 38.47 4.46 -9.16
C LYS A 146 39.66 5.13 -8.50
N TYR A 147 39.69 6.46 -8.53
CA TYR A 147 40.58 7.22 -7.68
C TYR A 147 40.17 7.08 -6.21
N SER A 148 41.15 7.10 -5.32
CA SER A 148 40.92 7.49 -3.93
C SER A 148 40.41 8.94 -3.87
N ALA A 149 39.71 9.30 -2.80
CA ALA A 149 39.15 10.65 -2.65
C ALA A 149 40.23 11.76 -2.74
N ASP A 150 41.46 11.50 -2.28
CA ASP A 150 42.60 12.41 -2.37
C ASP A 150 43.30 12.44 -3.74
N GLY A 151 42.86 11.60 -4.68
CA GLY A 151 43.41 11.47 -6.03
C GLY A 151 44.82 10.87 -6.12
N LYS A 152 45.41 10.42 -5.00
CA LYS A 152 46.80 9.92 -4.98
C LYS A 152 46.91 8.44 -5.33
N LYS A 153 45.84 7.66 -5.16
CA LYS A 153 45.81 6.23 -5.48
C LYS A 153 44.71 5.95 -6.50
N ILE A 154 44.92 4.89 -7.28
CA ILE A 154 43.90 4.33 -8.17
C ILE A 154 43.73 2.86 -7.78
N ILE A 155 42.49 2.40 -7.61
CA ILE A 155 42.19 0.98 -7.51
C ILE A 155 41.59 0.51 -8.82
N THR A 156 42.12 -0.57 -9.38
CA THR A 156 41.59 -1.21 -10.56
C THR A 156 41.16 -2.63 -10.24
N GLY A 157 39.87 -2.94 -10.42
CA GLY A 157 39.35 -4.29 -10.29
C GLY A 157 39.33 -4.97 -11.66
N SER A 158 39.83 -6.20 -11.75
CA SER A 158 39.97 -6.90 -13.04
C SER A 158 39.38 -8.30 -13.00
N SER A 159 39.04 -8.75 -14.22
CA SER A 159 38.58 -10.10 -14.52
C SER A 159 39.67 -11.15 -14.27
N ASP A 160 40.92 -10.73 -14.01
CA ASP A 160 42.03 -11.60 -13.60
C ASP A 160 42.01 -11.99 -12.11
N ASN A 161 40.91 -11.67 -11.40
CA ASN A 161 40.70 -11.93 -9.98
C ASN A 161 41.55 -11.07 -9.03
N THR A 162 42.13 -9.99 -9.55
CA THR A 162 42.93 -9.07 -8.75
C THR A 162 42.26 -7.71 -8.72
N ALA A 163 42.32 -7.06 -7.56
CA ALA A 163 42.29 -5.61 -7.53
C ALA A 163 43.74 -5.12 -7.36
N ILE A 164 44.18 -4.22 -8.23
CA ILE A 164 45.51 -3.63 -8.16
C ILE A 164 45.40 -2.18 -7.70
N ILE A 165 46.23 -1.80 -6.74
CA ILE A 165 46.39 -0.42 -6.29
C ILE A 165 47.59 0.19 -7.01
N TRP A 166 47.42 1.38 -7.57
CA TRP A 166 48.46 2.13 -8.28
C TRP A 166 48.69 3.49 -7.61
N ASP A 167 49.93 3.94 -7.62
CA ASP A 167 50.30 5.30 -7.29
C ASP A 167 49.96 6.20 -8.48
N ALA A 168 49.06 7.15 -8.29
CA ALA A 168 48.66 8.04 -9.37
C ALA A 168 49.78 9.02 -9.78
N ASN A 169 50.80 9.26 -8.95
CA ASN A 169 51.85 10.25 -9.23
C ASN A 169 52.96 9.70 -10.11
N ASN A 170 53.26 8.41 -9.99
CA ASN A 170 54.38 7.77 -10.69
C ASN A 170 53.97 6.48 -11.45
N GLY A 171 52.69 6.10 -11.40
CA GLY A 171 52.13 4.94 -12.10
C GLY A 171 52.60 3.59 -11.58
N ARG A 172 53.32 3.54 -10.45
CA ARG A 172 53.84 2.29 -9.90
C ARG A 172 52.71 1.50 -9.25
N ARG A 173 52.77 0.19 -9.46
CA ARG A 173 51.96 -0.81 -8.75
C ARG A 173 52.33 -0.76 -7.27
N ILE A 174 51.37 -0.41 -6.41
CA ILE A 174 51.52 -0.35 -4.96
C ILE A 174 51.23 -1.71 -4.34
N ALA A 175 50.09 -2.32 -4.68
CA ALA A 175 49.65 -3.56 -4.04
C ALA A 175 48.70 -4.38 -4.90
N ASP A 176 48.74 -5.70 -4.67
CA ASP A 176 47.82 -6.67 -5.23
C ASP A 176 46.87 -7.17 -4.15
N LEU A 177 45.60 -6.81 -4.26
CA LEU A 177 44.54 -7.33 -3.40
C LEU A 177 44.10 -8.70 -3.90
N LYS A 178 44.95 -9.70 -3.63
CA LYS A 178 44.73 -11.11 -3.98
C LYS A 178 44.30 -11.89 -2.74
N GLY A 179 43.06 -12.37 -2.73
CA GLY A 179 42.55 -13.26 -1.69
C GLY A 179 42.82 -14.73 -2.00
N ARG A 180 42.64 -15.63 -1.02
CA ARG A 180 42.76 -17.11 -1.20
C ARG A 180 41.71 -17.72 -2.16
N THR A 181 40.87 -16.90 -2.79
CA THR A 181 39.80 -17.31 -3.68
C THR A 181 40.03 -16.68 -5.06
N HIS A 182 40.15 -17.51 -6.10
CA HIS A 182 40.29 -17.09 -7.49
C HIS A 182 38.94 -16.59 -8.05
N GLN A 183 38.51 -15.41 -7.61
CA GLN A 183 37.20 -14.85 -7.97
C GLN A 183 37.31 -13.41 -8.45
N GLN A 184 36.54 -13.10 -9.49
CA GLN A 184 36.64 -11.83 -10.20
C GLN A 184 36.23 -10.67 -9.29
N VAL A 185 37.06 -9.63 -9.33
CA VAL A 185 36.78 -8.40 -8.61
C VAL A 185 35.89 -7.54 -9.50
N ASN A 186 34.58 -7.69 -9.31
CA ASN A 186 33.58 -6.95 -10.09
C ASN A 186 33.57 -5.47 -9.72
N ASN A 187 33.75 -5.17 -8.44
CA ASN A 187 33.85 -3.81 -7.97
C ASN A 187 34.83 -3.74 -6.80
N ALA A 188 35.64 -2.68 -6.81
CA ALA A 188 36.61 -2.41 -5.78
C ALA A 188 36.63 -0.91 -5.56
N PHE A 189 36.42 -0.49 -4.33
CA PHE A 189 36.41 0.92 -4.00
C PHE A 189 36.94 1.17 -2.59
N PHE A 190 37.52 2.34 -2.45
CA PHE A 190 37.92 2.87 -1.17
C PHE A 190 36.68 3.29 -0.38
N SER A 191 36.73 3.14 0.94
CA SER A 191 35.88 3.91 1.82
C SER A 191 36.09 5.42 1.57
N PRO A 192 35.12 6.28 1.89
CA PRO A 192 35.24 7.73 1.68
C PRO A 192 36.55 8.36 2.19
N ASP A 193 37.06 7.89 3.32
CA ASP A 193 38.33 8.37 3.91
C ASP A 193 39.59 7.66 3.38
N GLY A 194 39.44 6.65 2.51
CA GLY A 194 40.53 5.84 1.99
C GLY A 194 41.16 4.85 2.97
N SER A 195 40.68 4.80 4.22
CA SER A 195 41.26 3.96 5.28
C SER A 195 40.94 2.48 5.11
N LYS A 196 39.88 2.17 4.36
CA LYS A 196 39.44 0.81 4.05
C LYS A 196 39.20 0.67 2.56
N ILE A 197 39.27 -0.57 2.11
CA ILE A 197 38.90 -0.94 0.75
C ILE A 197 37.92 -2.08 0.89
N ILE A 198 36.83 -2.05 0.15
CA ILE A 198 35.98 -3.22 -0.02
C ILE A 198 36.17 -3.76 -1.43
N THR A 199 36.50 -5.04 -1.52
CA THR A 199 36.40 -5.76 -2.79
C THR A 199 35.17 -6.64 -2.71
N ILE A 200 34.23 -6.39 -3.61
CA ILE A 200 32.98 -7.11 -3.71
C ILE A 200 33.14 -8.13 -4.83
N HIS A 201 33.06 -9.39 -4.42
CA HIS A 201 33.30 -10.53 -5.30
C HIS A 201 31.96 -11.04 -5.81
N ARG A 202 32.04 -11.89 -6.82
CA ARG A 202 30.90 -12.33 -7.62
C ARG A 202 29.78 -13.08 -6.85
N ASN A 203 30.04 -13.52 -5.61
CA ASN A 203 29.26 -14.49 -4.82
C ASN A 203 28.81 -13.95 -3.44
N ASN A 204 28.41 -12.67 -3.36
CA ASN A 204 27.91 -12.02 -2.13
C ASN A 204 28.89 -12.08 -0.93
N PHE A 205 30.16 -12.15 -1.29
CA PHE A 205 31.29 -12.18 -0.38
C PHE A 205 32.06 -10.88 -0.59
N ALA A 206 32.23 -10.14 0.49
CA ALA A 206 33.02 -8.93 0.49
C ALA A 206 34.22 -9.10 1.41
N ARG A 207 35.37 -8.58 0.98
CA ARG A 207 36.52 -8.43 1.85
C ARG A 207 36.71 -6.98 2.16
N ILE A 208 36.80 -6.68 3.45
CA ILE A 208 37.36 -5.43 3.91
C ILE A 208 38.87 -5.62 3.96
N TRP A 209 39.59 -4.71 3.32
CA TRP A 209 41.03 -4.60 3.36
C TRP A 209 41.40 -3.31 4.06
N ASN A 210 42.55 -3.34 4.71
CA ASN A 210 43.15 -2.12 5.22
C ASN A 210 43.62 -1.28 4.02
N GLY A 211 43.22 -0.01 3.97
CA GLY A 211 43.55 0.92 2.88
C GLY A 211 45.02 1.36 2.81
N THR A 212 45.81 1.01 3.84
CA THR A 212 47.23 1.33 3.97
C THR A 212 48.11 0.09 3.92
N THR A 213 47.81 -0.95 4.70
CA THR A 213 48.62 -2.19 4.73
C THR A 213 48.18 -3.21 3.69
N TYR A 214 47.01 -3.04 3.08
CA TYR A 214 46.44 -3.92 2.05
C TYR A 214 46.24 -5.37 2.50
N THR A 215 46.21 -5.60 3.81
CA THR A 215 45.89 -6.89 4.41
C THR A 215 44.38 -7.03 4.54
N VAL A 216 43.90 -8.26 4.42
CA VAL A 216 42.50 -8.58 4.71
C VAL A 216 42.24 -8.26 6.19
N LEU A 217 41.29 -7.37 6.45
CA LEU A 217 40.83 -7.07 7.80
C LEU A 217 39.77 -8.09 8.21
N ASN A 218 38.63 -8.10 7.51
CA ASN A 218 37.51 -8.97 7.84
C ASN A 218 36.76 -9.44 6.59
N PRO A 219 36.34 -10.72 6.55
CA PRO A 219 35.35 -11.16 5.58
C PRO A 219 33.95 -10.75 6.04
N LEU A 220 33.15 -10.25 5.11
CA LEU A 220 31.71 -10.07 5.32
C LEU A 220 30.96 -11.13 4.50
N ILE A 221 30.03 -11.80 5.16
CA ILE A 221 29.28 -12.94 4.61
C ILE A 221 27.82 -12.52 4.50
N GLY A 222 27.16 -12.88 3.39
CA GLY A 222 25.78 -12.51 3.14
C GLY A 222 25.63 -11.06 2.68
N VAL A 223 26.69 -10.49 2.10
CA VAL A 223 26.71 -9.13 1.57
C VAL A 223 26.42 -9.18 0.07
N SER A 224 25.15 -9.08 -0.30
CA SER A 224 24.73 -8.96 -1.71
C SER A 224 25.00 -7.57 -2.29
N ALA A 225 24.86 -6.56 -1.44
CA ALA A 225 25.30 -5.20 -1.65
C ALA A 225 25.80 -4.64 -0.32
N ALA A 226 26.86 -3.85 -0.37
CA ALA A 226 27.38 -3.15 0.79
C ALA A 226 27.58 -1.68 0.43
N GLU A 227 27.32 -0.86 1.43
CA GLU A 227 27.56 0.56 1.39
C GLU A 227 28.33 0.93 2.66
N PHE A 228 29.47 1.61 2.50
CA PHE A 228 30.11 2.27 3.63
C PHE A 228 29.23 3.45 4.04
N SER A 229 29.08 3.65 5.34
CA SER A 229 28.60 4.93 5.83
C SER A 229 29.53 6.06 5.33
N PRO A 230 29.03 7.30 5.19
CA PRO A 230 29.82 8.44 4.74
C PRO A 230 31.09 8.69 5.57
N ASP A 231 31.06 8.33 6.86
CA ASP A 231 32.20 8.43 7.77
C ASP A 231 33.14 7.20 7.76
N SER A 232 32.87 6.22 6.89
CA SER A 232 33.66 4.99 6.70
C SER A 232 33.68 4.02 7.89
N LYS A 233 32.87 4.25 8.92
CA LYS A 233 32.89 3.45 10.17
C LYS A 233 31.91 2.28 10.19
N LEU A 234 30.84 2.36 9.43
CA LEU A 234 29.80 1.35 9.39
C LEU A 234 29.65 0.80 7.97
N ILE A 235 29.14 -0.42 7.90
CA ILE A 235 28.66 -1.01 6.65
C ILE A 235 27.22 -1.41 6.91
N VAL A 236 26.31 -1.05 6.02
CA VAL A 236 24.96 -1.62 6.00
C VAL A 236 24.94 -2.63 4.86
N SER A 237 24.42 -3.80 5.17
CA SER A 237 24.14 -4.79 4.14
C SER A 237 22.68 -5.19 4.23
N SER A 238 22.01 -5.17 3.08
CA SER A 238 20.86 -6.03 2.87
C SER A 238 21.36 -7.46 2.93
N THR A 239 20.79 -8.24 3.84
CA THR A 239 20.89 -9.69 3.73
C THR A 239 19.75 -10.15 2.84
N ILE A 240 19.58 -11.46 2.66
CA ILE A 240 18.42 -11.95 1.93
C ILE A 240 17.30 -12.48 2.90
N VAL A 241 17.47 -12.33 4.25
CA VAL A 241 16.49 -12.64 5.35
C VAL A 241 15.78 -11.41 5.90
N ASN A 242 14.89 -11.58 6.89
CA ASN A 242 14.12 -10.52 7.57
C ASN A 242 14.96 -9.55 8.43
N ILE A 243 16.25 -9.44 8.12
CA ILE A 243 17.23 -8.66 8.87
C ILE A 243 18.11 -7.86 7.90
N GLY A 244 18.07 -6.53 8.01
CA GLY A 244 19.21 -5.71 7.57
C GLY A 244 20.33 -5.80 8.60
N ILE A 245 21.59 -5.94 8.18
CA ILE A 245 22.71 -5.99 9.13
C ILE A 245 23.51 -4.70 9.06
N VAL A 246 23.80 -4.14 10.23
CA VAL A 246 24.81 -3.10 10.39
C VAL A 246 26.07 -3.73 10.95
N TRP A 247 27.16 -3.60 10.20
CA TRP A 247 28.49 -4.07 10.57
C TRP A 247 29.34 -2.91 11.03
N ASP A 248 30.20 -3.19 11.99
CA ASP A 248 31.33 -2.35 12.29
C ASP A 248 32.39 -2.55 11.20
N ALA A 249 32.74 -1.49 10.48
CA ALA A 249 33.68 -1.57 9.36
C ALA A 249 35.11 -1.91 9.78
N GLU A 250 35.46 -1.68 11.05
CA GLU A 250 36.80 -1.95 11.61
C GLU A 250 36.94 -3.43 11.99
N THR A 251 35.96 -3.93 12.74
CA THR A 251 36.01 -5.26 13.36
C THR A 251 35.27 -6.34 12.56
N GLY A 252 34.47 -5.96 11.55
CA GLY A 252 33.64 -6.88 10.78
C GLY A 252 32.55 -7.56 11.61
N LYS A 253 32.31 -7.09 12.84
CA LYS A 253 31.28 -7.62 13.73
C LYS A 253 29.92 -7.05 13.39
N VAL A 254 28.90 -7.87 13.58
CA VAL A 254 27.50 -7.45 13.56
C VAL A 254 27.24 -6.55 14.77
N LEU A 255 26.83 -5.30 14.53
CA LEU A 255 26.45 -4.35 15.56
C LEU A 255 24.96 -4.44 15.88
N LYS A 256 24.11 -4.54 14.85
CA LYS A 256 22.67 -4.64 15.05
C LYS A 256 21.96 -5.31 13.88
N SER A 257 20.85 -5.93 14.22
CA SER A 257 19.88 -6.53 13.31
C SER A 257 18.69 -5.59 13.17
N LEU A 258 18.38 -5.20 11.93
CA LEU A 258 17.27 -4.32 11.57
C LEU A 258 16.08 -5.21 11.18
N LEU A 259 15.22 -5.48 12.16
CA LEU A 259 14.19 -6.53 12.14
C LEU A 259 12.92 -6.14 11.38
N HIS A 260 12.37 -7.10 10.65
CA HIS A 260 11.07 -7.03 10.00
C HIS A 260 10.32 -8.35 10.20
N ASP A 261 9.02 -8.35 9.96
CA ASP A 261 8.16 -9.54 10.08
C ASP A 261 8.33 -10.49 8.87
N ASN A 262 9.05 -10.03 7.83
CA ASN A 262 9.39 -10.74 6.60
C ASN A 262 10.76 -10.30 6.01
N PRO A 263 11.30 -10.99 4.98
CA PRO A 263 12.63 -10.73 4.41
C PRO A 263 12.93 -9.27 4.04
N VAL A 264 14.05 -8.75 4.56
CA VAL A 264 14.59 -7.43 4.25
C VAL A 264 15.26 -7.47 2.90
N VAL A 265 14.58 -6.95 1.89
CA VAL A 265 15.01 -6.98 0.49
C VAL A 265 15.95 -5.84 0.12
N SER A 266 16.06 -4.81 0.95
CA SER A 266 16.94 -3.66 0.74
C SER A 266 17.34 -3.04 2.08
N ALA A 267 18.59 -2.56 2.17
CA ALA A 267 19.08 -1.79 3.30
C ALA A 267 20.08 -0.73 2.81
N ARG A 268 19.84 0.54 3.13
CA ARG A 268 20.61 1.69 2.61
C ARG A 268 20.91 2.70 3.69
N PHE A 269 22.10 3.30 3.67
CA PHE A 269 22.37 4.46 4.51
C PHE A 269 21.70 5.69 3.91
N SER A 270 21.25 6.57 4.79
CA SER A 270 21.03 7.97 4.43
C SER A 270 22.37 8.64 4.08
N PRO A 271 22.38 9.68 3.25
CA PRO A 271 23.61 10.38 2.82
C PRO A 271 24.43 11.02 3.94
N ASP A 272 23.82 11.27 5.11
CA ASP A 272 24.51 11.76 6.31
C ASP A 272 24.97 10.62 7.24
N GLY A 273 24.63 9.37 6.91
CA GLY A 273 24.95 8.17 7.66
C GLY A 273 24.16 8.01 8.96
N LYS A 274 23.18 8.88 9.23
CA LYS A 274 22.46 8.93 10.53
C LYS A 274 21.27 7.98 10.60
N LYS A 275 20.79 7.52 9.45
CA LYS A 275 19.63 6.63 9.32
C LYS A 275 19.86 5.48 8.35
N ILE A 276 19.10 4.41 8.56
CA ILE A 276 18.98 3.28 7.65
C ILE A 276 17.51 3.08 7.31
N VAL A 277 17.20 2.70 6.07
CA VAL A 277 15.87 2.22 5.68
C VAL A 277 15.98 0.76 5.30
N THR A 278 15.00 -0.04 5.73
CA THR A 278 14.83 -1.43 5.29
C THR A 278 13.41 -1.66 4.77
N ALA A 279 13.25 -2.38 3.66
CA ALA A 279 11.95 -2.84 3.13
C ALA A 279 11.76 -4.32 3.34
N SER A 280 10.53 -4.76 3.55
CA SER A 280 10.21 -6.14 3.88
C SER A 280 8.92 -6.66 3.23
N TYR A 281 8.89 -7.95 2.89
CA TYR A 281 7.66 -8.58 2.40
C TYR A 281 6.47 -8.55 3.39
N ASP A 282 6.57 -7.94 4.57
CA ASP A 282 5.46 -7.72 5.51
C ASP A 282 4.58 -6.52 5.14
N GLY A 283 4.89 -5.88 4.02
CA GLY A 283 4.16 -4.70 3.55
C GLY A 283 4.69 -3.41 4.17
N THR A 284 5.73 -3.47 5.01
CA THR A 284 6.30 -2.31 5.70
C THR A 284 7.74 -2.02 5.28
N ALA A 285 8.10 -0.74 5.35
CA ALA A 285 9.50 -0.34 5.45
C ALA A 285 9.75 0.27 6.83
N LYS A 286 10.96 0.10 7.36
CA LYS A 286 11.30 0.61 8.69
C LYS A 286 12.51 1.53 8.60
N ILE A 287 12.44 2.63 9.34
CA ILE A 287 13.52 3.62 9.46
C ILE A 287 14.27 3.35 10.75
N TRP A 288 15.59 3.32 10.72
CA TRP A 288 16.44 3.01 11.87
C TRP A 288 17.42 4.15 12.11
N SER A 289 17.71 4.44 13.38
CA SER A 289 18.74 5.40 13.76
C SER A 289 20.09 4.70 13.88
N THR A 290 21.13 5.28 13.31
CA THR A 290 22.51 4.79 13.50
C THR A 290 23.12 5.25 14.82
N GLU A 291 22.58 6.30 15.45
CA GLU A 291 23.07 6.83 16.73
C GLU A 291 22.79 5.86 17.92
N LYS A 292 21.76 5.01 17.80
CA LYS A 292 21.36 4.03 18.82
C LYS A 292 21.95 2.62 18.64
N LEU A 293 22.90 2.44 17.71
CA LEU A 293 23.43 1.10 17.34
C LEU A 293 24.25 0.42 18.45
N ARG A 294 24.74 1.15 19.45
CA ARG A 294 25.56 0.61 20.56
C ARG A 294 24.76 0.28 21.83
N ASP A 295 23.46 0.53 21.83
CA ASP A 295 22.60 0.28 22.98
C ASP A 295 22.19 -1.20 23.06
N THR A 296 22.19 -1.77 24.28
CA THR A 296 21.88 -3.20 24.51
C THR A 296 20.38 -3.52 24.51
N ALA A 297 19.50 -2.51 24.55
CA ALA A 297 18.07 -2.65 24.32
C ALA A 297 17.77 -2.94 22.83
N LEU A 298 16.60 -3.51 22.51
CA LEU A 298 16.17 -3.69 21.11
C LEU A 298 16.19 -2.34 20.38
N LEU A 299 16.82 -2.30 19.20
CA LEU A 299 16.67 -1.14 18.31
C LEU A 299 15.23 -1.19 17.80
N VAL A 300 14.39 -0.29 18.28
CA VAL A 300 13.05 -0.08 17.69
C VAL A 300 13.25 0.82 16.48
N ALA A 301 12.54 0.52 15.39
CA ALA A 301 12.50 1.44 14.26
C ALA A 301 12.08 2.83 14.76
N ILE A 302 12.76 3.89 14.28
CA ILE A 302 12.33 5.28 14.49
C ILE A 302 10.88 5.43 14.02
N ASP A 303 10.58 4.78 12.90
CA ASP A 303 9.26 4.77 12.31
C ASP A 303 9.01 3.50 11.49
N THR A 304 7.75 3.08 11.44
CA THR A 304 7.29 2.00 10.54
C THR A 304 6.39 2.64 9.49
N LEU A 305 6.81 2.49 8.23
CA LEU A 305 6.14 3.00 7.05
C LEU A 305 5.01 2.04 6.67
N GLU A 306 3.82 2.29 7.21
CA GLU A 306 2.61 1.46 7.08
C GLU A 306 1.61 2.09 6.09
N GLY A 307 1.12 1.29 5.13
CA GLY A 307 0.16 1.77 4.12
C GLY A 307 -0.08 0.83 2.95
N HIS A 308 0.85 -0.07 2.64
CA HIS A 308 0.65 -1.10 1.62
C HIS A 308 -0.23 -2.24 2.14
N ASN A 309 -1.10 -2.76 1.28
CA ASN A 309 -2.09 -3.79 1.60
C ASN A 309 -1.60 -5.22 1.28
N ASP A 310 -0.36 -5.36 0.79
CA ASP A 310 0.28 -6.64 0.42
C ASP A 310 1.83 -6.50 0.44
N TRP A 311 2.60 -7.55 0.08
CA TRP A 311 4.07 -7.64 0.27
C TRP A 311 4.90 -6.49 -0.29
N LEU A 312 5.81 -5.93 0.52
CA LEU A 312 6.75 -4.89 0.06
C LEU A 312 7.99 -5.46 -0.62
N LEU A 313 8.13 -5.18 -1.92
CA LEU A 313 9.19 -5.72 -2.76
C LEU A 313 10.46 -4.86 -2.82
N TYR A 314 10.44 -3.60 -2.36
CA TYR A 314 11.57 -2.66 -2.55
C TYR A 314 11.59 -1.50 -1.53
N SER A 315 12.78 -1.00 -1.15
CA SER A 315 12.95 0.37 -0.59
C SER A 315 14.32 1.03 -0.83
N GLN A 316 14.35 2.37 -0.87
CA GLN A 316 15.58 3.17 -0.97
C GLN A 316 15.37 4.61 -0.45
N PHE A 317 16.43 5.25 0.05
CA PHE A 317 16.45 6.69 0.35
C PHE A 317 16.61 7.54 -0.91
N SER A 318 16.08 8.77 -0.90
CA SER A 318 16.49 9.81 -1.82
C SER A 318 17.93 10.27 -1.56
N LYS A 319 18.59 10.80 -2.59
CA LYS A 319 19.99 11.22 -2.55
C LYS A 319 20.29 12.39 -1.57
N ASP A 320 19.26 13.12 -1.13
CA ASP A 320 19.34 14.15 -0.09
C ASP A 320 19.00 13.62 1.32
N GLY A 321 18.64 12.34 1.44
CA GLY A 321 18.30 11.67 2.69
C GLY A 321 16.94 12.02 3.26
N LYS A 322 16.15 12.82 2.55
CA LYS A 322 14.89 13.38 3.06
C LYS A 322 13.67 12.52 2.77
N LYS A 323 13.76 11.55 1.84
CA LYS A 323 12.63 10.70 1.42
C LYS A 323 12.99 9.22 1.36
N ILE A 324 11.99 8.35 1.48
CA ILE A 324 12.06 6.90 1.30
C ILE A 324 10.98 6.50 0.31
N VAL A 325 11.24 5.51 -0.54
CA VAL A 325 10.23 4.95 -1.44
C VAL A 325 10.04 3.46 -1.16
N THR A 326 8.81 2.95 -1.31
CA THR A 326 8.43 1.55 -1.14
C THR A 326 7.45 1.09 -2.22
N ALA A 327 7.31 -0.22 -2.48
CA ALA A 327 6.23 -0.71 -3.36
C ALA A 327 5.83 -2.16 -3.09
N SER A 328 4.60 -2.50 -3.48
CA SER A 328 3.89 -3.69 -3.01
C SER A 328 3.18 -4.49 -4.10
N THR A 329 2.92 -5.78 -3.83
CA THR A 329 2.11 -6.66 -4.67
C THR A 329 0.63 -6.24 -4.75
N ASP A 330 0.17 -5.31 -3.91
CA ASP A 330 -1.19 -4.75 -3.94
C ASP A 330 -1.45 -3.82 -5.14
N GLY A 331 -0.43 -3.61 -5.99
CA GLY A 331 -0.53 -2.71 -7.13
C GLY A 331 -0.11 -1.27 -6.82
N THR A 332 0.40 -0.99 -5.62
CA THR A 332 0.76 0.36 -5.17
C THR A 332 2.26 0.52 -4.87
N ALA A 333 2.77 1.74 -5.08
CA ALA A 333 4.05 2.21 -4.57
C ALA A 333 3.83 3.44 -3.66
N MET A 334 4.72 3.75 -2.72
CA MET A 334 4.56 4.85 -1.77
C MET A 334 5.88 5.62 -1.57
N VAL A 335 5.79 6.93 -1.31
CA VAL A 335 6.93 7.76 -0.89
C VAL A 335 6.68 8.37 0.48
N TRP A 336 7.67 8.30 1.33
CA TRP A 336 7.65 8.64 2.75
C TRP A 336 8.68 9.70 3.06
N ASN A 337 8.43 10.50 4.08
CA ASN A 337 9.39 11.42 4.64
C ASN A 337 10.34 10.62 5.56
N ALA A 338 11.64 10.73 5.28
CA ALA A 338 12.67 10.01 6.03
C ALA A 338 12.83 10.49 7.48
N ASN A 339 12.23 11.64 7.84
CA ASN A 339 12.36 12.26 9.15
C ASN A 339 11.34 11.82 10.19
N ASP A 340 10.10 11.66 9.78
CA ASP A 340 8.95 11.48 10.66
C ASP A 340 8.04 10.33 10.19
N GLY A 341 8.53 9.51 9.25
CA GLY A 341 7.82 8.35 8.71
C GLY A 341 6.54 8.67 7.95
N ASN A 342 6.17 9.95 7.84
CA ASN A 342 4.90 10.35 7.26
C ASN A 342 4.87 10.01 5.77
N LEU A 343 3.77 9.39 5.33
CA LEU A 343 3.49 9.18 3.93
C LEU A 343 3.40 10.56 3.23
N LEU A 344 4.32 10.82 2.31
CA LEU A 344 4.31 12.04 1.49
C LEU A 344 3.33 11.90 0.32
N THR A 345 3.25 10.71 -0.28
CA THR A 345 2.38 10.43 -1.42
C THR A 345 2.24 8.93 -1.71
N GLU A 346 1.09 8.54 -2.22
CA GLU A 346 0.79 7.19 -2.67
C GLU A 346 0.73 7.15 -4.22
N LEU A 347 1.40 6.17 -4.81
CA LEU A 347 1.57 5.99 -6.26
C LEU A 347 0.54 4.98 -6.77
N LYS A 348 -0.73 5.41 -6.89
CA LYS A 348 -1.83 4.56 -7.38
C LYS A 348 -1.93 4.57 -8.89
N GLY A 349 -2.02 3.39 -9.49
CA GLY A 349 -2.32 3.29 -10.93
C GLY A 349 -2.22 1.92 -11.59
N HIS A 350 -1.63 0.90 -10.96
CA HIS A 350 -1.68 -0.48 -11.50
C HIS A 350 -2.99 -1.16 -11.12
N THR A 351 -3.53 -2.00 -12.02
CA THR A 351 -4.84 -2.68 -11.86
C THR A 351 -4.72 -4.18 -11.57
N LYS A 352 -3.50 -4.70 -11.56
CA LYS A 352 -3.14 -6.07 -11.17
C LYS A 352 -1.81 -6.06 -10.41
N ILE A 353 -1.46 -7.20 -9.82
CA ILE A 353 -0.22 -7.38 -9.04
C ILE A 353 1.01 -6.86 -9.76
N ILE A 354 1.82 -6.08 -9.03
CA ILE A 354 3.13 -5.63 -9.48
C ILE A 354 4.08 -6.84 -9.47
N SER A 355 4.54 -7.24 -10.65
CA SER A 355 5.50 -8.32 -10.87
C SER A 355 6.96 -7.90 -10.67
N SER A 356 7.27 -6.59 -10.64
CA SER A 356 8.60 -6.06 -10.30
C SER A 356 8.62 -4.56 -9.91
N VAL A 357 9.57 -4.14 -9.05
CA VAL A 357 9.76 -2.76 -8.57
C VAL A 357 11.25 -2.42 -8.50
N GLN A 358 11.63 -1.21 -8.92
CA GLN A 358 12.99 -0.72 -8.73
C GLN A 358 13.07 0.82 -8.66
N ILE A 359 14.02 1.40 -7.91
CA ILE A 359 14.26 2.85 -7.90
C ILE A 359 15.41 3.19 -8.84
N SER A 360 15.23 4.25 -9.62
CA SER A 360 16.27 4.75 -10.52
C SER A 360 17.56 5.04 -9.74
N PRO A 361 18.75 4.74 -10.27
CA PRO A 361 20.04 5.01 -9.61
C PRO A 361 20.30 6.49 -9.26
N GLY A 362 19.54 7.43 -9.84
CA GLY A 362 19.55 8.85 -9.49
C GLY A 362 18.59 9.26 -8.35
N SER A 363 17.76 8.34 -7.85
CA SER A 363 16.75 8.52 -6.80
C SER A 363 15.73 9.63 -7.08
N LYS A 364 15.49 9.94 -8.36
CA LYS A 364 14.47 10.90 -8.80
C LYS A 364 13.18 10.20 -9.27
N GLN A 365 13.29 8.94 -9.68
CA GLN A 365 12.22 8.16 -10.28
C GLN A 365 12.10 6.74 -9.71
N ILE A 366 10.90 6.15 -9.80
CA ILE A 366 10.54 4.80 -9.30
C ILE A 366 9.89 4.04 -10.44
N LEU A 367 10.31 2.79 -10.72
CA LEU A 367 9.70 1.88 -11.69
C LEU A 367 8.86 0.81 -10.99
N THR A 368 7.68 0.55 -11.53
CA THR A 368 6.83 -0.59 -11.18
C THR A 368 6.36 -1.29 -12.47
N ALA A 369 6.22 -2.61 -12.49
CA ALA A 369 5.69 -3.38 -13.63
C ALA A 369 4.65 -4.41 -13.18
N SER A 370 3.63 -4.69 -13.99
CA SER A 370 2.46 -5.48 -13.57
C SER A 370 1.89 -6.41 -14.64
N TYR A 371 1.17 -7.45 -14.19
CA TYR A 371 0.35 -8.31 -15.04
C TYR A 371 -0.80 -7.57 -15.75
N ASP A 372 -1.05 -6.31 -15.38
CA ASP A 372 -1.96 -5.43 -16.12
C ASP A 372 -1.43 -5.00 -17.49
N GLY A 373 -0.18 -5.36 -17.81
CA GLY A 373 0.43 -5.04 -19.09
C GLY A 373 1.02 -3.62 -19.12
N SER A 374 1.35 -3.04 -17.98
CA SER A 374 2.05 -1.76 -17.92
C SER A 374 3.24 -1.78 -16.97
N ALA A 375 4.24 -0.98 -17.32
CA ALA A 375 5.24 -0.48 -16.40
C ALA A 375 4.99 1.02 -16.15
N LYS A 376 5.28 1.54 -14.96
CA LYS A 376 5.03 2.94 -14.60
C LYS A 376 6.24 3.55 -13.94
N ILE A 377 6.47 4.83 -14.25
CA ILE A 377 7.55 5.63 -13.69
C ILE A 377 6.97 6.81 -12.94
N TRP A 378 7.42 7.00 -11.70
CA TRP A 378 6.84 7.95 -10.75
C TRP A 378 7.88 8.97 -10.28
N ASP A 379 7.48 10.23 -10.11
CA ASP A 379 8.32 11.26 -9.51
C ASP A 379 8.45 11.02 -8.02
N VAL A 380 9.69 10.84 -7.54
CA VAL A 380 9.95 10.62 -6.12
C VAL A 380 9.55 11.84 -5.28
N ALA A 381 9.57 13.05 -5.82
CA ALA A 381 9.35 14.25 -5.02
C ALA A 381 7.86 14.57 -4.78
N ARG A 382 7.03 14.37 -5.79
CA ARG A 382 5.61 14.77 -5.86
C ARG A 382 4.66 13.57 -5.85
N GLY A 383 5.17 12.36 -6.10
CA GLY A 383 4.36 11.15 -6.23
C GLY A 383 3.49 11.08 -7.46
N THR A 384 3.73 11.97 -8.40
CA THR A 384 2.98 12.04 -9.63
C THR A 384 3.52 11.00 -10.59
N LEU A 385 2.63 10.26 -11.24
CA LEU A 385 2.98 9.43 -12.38
C LEU A 385 3.65 10.32 -13.44
N LEU A 386 4.92 10.04 -13.75
CA LEU A 386 5.66 10.71 -14.81
C LEU A 386 5.40 10.04 -16.15
N LEU A 387 5.44 8.70 -16.16
CA LEU A 387 5.26 7.92 -17.38
C LEU A 387 4.44 6.66 -17.12
N ASN A 388 3.56 6.35 -18.06
CA ASN A 388 2.86 5.08 -18.14
C ASN A 388 3.33 4.37 -19.41
N ILE A 389 4.03 3.25 -19.24
CA ILE A 389 4.68 2.48 -20.30
C ILE A 389 3.83 1.23 -20.59
N PRO A 390 2.97 1.24 -21.62
CA PRO A 390 2.12 0.11 -21.94
C PRO A 390 2.92 -0.97 -22.69
N SER A 391 2.70 -2.23 -22.35
CA SER A 391 3.18 -3.40 -23.08
C SER A 391 2.00 -4.22 -23.59
N ASN A 392 2.20 -4.94 -24.68
CA ASN A 392 1.24 -5.92 -25.15
C ASN A 392 1.39 -7.19 -24.29
N GLY A 393 0.30 -7.62 -23.63
CA GLY A 393 0.32 -8.76 -22.71
C GLY A 393 0.89 -8.46 -21.32
N GLY A 394 0.57 -9.33 -20.34
CA GLY A 394 1.02 -9.14 -18.95
C GLY A 394 2.54 -9.24 -18.82
N LEU A 395 3.14 -8.28 -18.07
CA LEU A 395 4.58 -8.27 -17.80
C LEU A 395 4.92 -9.29 -16.71
N LEU A 396 5.77 -10.26 -17.03
CA LEU A 396 6.22 -11.34 -16.15
C LEU A 396 7.46 -10.95 -15.34
N SER A 397 8.26 -10.00 -15.82
CA SER A 397 9.36 -9.37 -15.08
C SER A 397 9.69 -7.99 -15.65
N ALA A 398 10.28 -7.10 -14.84
CA ALA A 398 10.88 -5.84 -15.30
C ALA A 398 12.11 -5.46 -14.49
N GLU A 399 13.15 -4.93 -15.10
CA GLU A 399 14.39 -4.57 -14.41
C GLU A 399 15.04 -3.36 -15.08
N TYR A 400 15.44 -2.34 -14.33
CA TYR A 400 16.40 -1.38 -14.84
C TYR A 400 17.74 -2.06 -15.05
N ASN A 401 18.43 -1.69 -16.12
CA ASN A 401 19.85 -1.96 -16.25
C ASN A 401 20.65 -1.26 -15.13
N THR A 402 21.94 -1.57 -15.03
CA THR A 402 22.78 -1.20 -13.87
C THR A 402 22.92 0.31 -13.63
N ASP A 403 22.72 1.15 -14.65
CA ASP A 403 22.76 2.62 -14.57
C ASP A 403 21.37 3.30 -14.55
N GLY A 404 20.29 2.52 -14.71
CA GLY A 404 18.91 3.01 -14.61
C GLY A 404 18.38 3.74 -15.82
N THR A 405 19.15 3.79 -16.90
CA THR A 405 18.75 4.48 -18.13
C THR A 405 17.79 3.66 -18.96
N LYS A 406 17.81 2.33 -18.80
CA LYS A 406 16.95 1.41 -19.55
C LYS A 406 16.23 0.44 -18.64
N ILE A 407 15.09 -0.04 -19.11
CA ILE A 407 14.27 -1.05 -18.42
C ILE A 407 14.08 -2.23 -19.38
N ILE A 408 14.39 -3.46 -18.98
CA ILE A 408 13.97 -4.67 -19.70
C ILE A 408 12.66 -5.17 -19.09
N THR A 409 11.67 -5.52 -19.92
CA THR A 409 10.46 -6.20 -19.49
C THR A 409 10.27 -7.51 -20.26
N ALA A 410 10.00 -8.63 -19.58
CA ALA A 410 9.60 -9.88 -20.23
C ALA A 410 8.08 -10.00 -20.24
N ALA A 411 7.48 -10.35 -21.37
CA ALA A 411 6.03 -10.35 -21.53
C ALA A 411 5.48 -11.66 -22.11
N ALA A 412 4.21 -11.94 -21.78
CA ALA A 412 3.47 -13.10 -22.26
C ALA A 412 3.10 -13.02 -23.76
N ASP A 413 3.45 -11.95 -24.44
CA ASP A 413 3.22 -11.80 -25.89
C ASP A 413 4.43 -12.26 -26.74
N SER A 414 5.38 -12.97 -26.12
CA SER A 414 6.58 -13.52 -26.77
C SER A 414 7.68 -12.49 -27.05
N VAL A 415 7.56 -11.27 -26.53
CA VAL A 415 8.55 -10.21 -26.75
C VAL A 415 9.12 -9.76 -25.41
N ALA A 416 10.44 -9.63 -25.33
CA ALA A 416 11.07 -8.86 -24.27
C ALA A 416 11.34 -7.44 -24.80
N ARG A 417 11.17 -6.41 -23.97
CA ARG A 417 11.20 -5.01 -24.42
C ARG A 417 12.14 -4.18 -23.59
N ILE A 418 12.96 -3.38 -24.26
CA ILE A 418 13.84 -2.41 -23.63
C ILE A 418 13.17 -1.05 -23.76
N TRP A 419 12.98 -0.37 -22.64
CA TRP A 419 12.34 0.93 -22.57
C TRP A 419 13.33 1.97 -22.07
N ASP A 420 13.19 3.18 -22.56
CA ASP A 420 13.87 4.35 -22.04
C ASP A 420 13.21 4.72 -20.72
N ALA A 421 14.02 4.80 -19.67
CA ALA A 421 13.55 5.11 -18.33
C ALA A 421 13.08 6.57 -18.17
N GLU A 422 13.60 7.51 -18.97
CA GLU A 422 13.30 8.94 -18.78
C GLU A 422 12.07 9.39 -19.57
N THR A 423 11.82 8.76 -20.71
CA THR A 423 10.74 9.12 -21.65
C THR A 423 9.63 8.06 -21.73
N GLY A 424 9.88 6.85 -21.23
CA GLY A 424 8.95 5.73 -21.30
C GLY A 424 8.76 5.20 -22.71
N LEU A 425 9.60 5.65 -23.65
CA LEU A 425 9.57 5.22 -25.03
C LEU A 425 10.18 3.82 -25.15
N LEU A 426 9.56 3.01 -25.98
CA LEU A 426 10.08 1.71 -26.36
C LEU A 426 11.37 1.91 -27.18
N LEU A 427 12.50 1.53 -26.62
CA LEU A 427 13.80 1.58 -27.30
C LEU A 427 13.94 0.41 -28.26
N ASN A 428 13.64 -0.81 -27.77
CA ASN A 428 13.78 -2.01 -28.56
C ASN A 428 12.74 -3.07 -28.20
N GLU A 429 12.31 -3.82 -29.21
CA GLU A 429 11.56 -5.06 -29.04
C GLU A 429 12.49 -6.23 -29.41
N LEU A 430 12.87 -7.02 -28.42
CA LEU A 430 13.65 -8.26 -28.59
C LEU A 430 12.73 -9.34 -29.18
N LYS A 431 12.48 -9.22 -30.48
CA LYS A 431 11.63 -10.13 -31.26
C LYS A 431 12.49 -11.24 -31.85
N GLY A 432 12.15 -12.46 -31.48
CA GLY A 432 12.86 -13.66 -31.93
C GLY A 432 12.38 -14.92 -31.22
N HIS A 433 11.69 -14.76 -30.09
CA HIS A 433 10.95 -15.86 -29.49
C HIS A 433 9.58 -16.08 -30.16
N GLU A 434 9.20 -17.34 -30.37
CA GLU A 434 7.92 -17.73 -31.01
C GLU A 434 6.78 -17.97 -30.00
N HIS A 435 7.10 -17.89 -28.70
CA HIS A 435 6.17 -18.07 -27.60
C HIS A 435 6.65 -17.26 -26.37
N TRP A 436 5.80 -17.14 -25.33
CA TRP A 436 6.04 -16.42 -24.06
C TRP A 436 7.50 -16.39 -23.61
N VAL A 437 8.03 -15.19 -23.37
CA VAL A 437 9.32 -14.99 -22.71
C VAL A 437 9.11 -15.11 -21.21
N LEU A 438 9.59 -16.21 -20.63
CA LEU A 438 9.35 -16.56 -19.23
C LEU A 438 10.26 -15.80 -18.27
N SER A 439 11.44 -15.40 -18.74
CA SER A 439 12.36 -14.54 -18.00
C SER A 439 13.26 -13.77 -18.97
N ALA A 440 13.66 -12.56 -18.58
CA ALA A 440 14.67 -11.76 -19.26
C ALA A 440 15.55 -11.11 -18.21
N GLN A 441 16.87 -11.34 -18.30
CA GLN A 441 17.82 -10.83 -17.32
C GLN A 441 19.03 -10.23 -18.03
N PHE A 442 19.41 -9.01 -17.64
CA PHE A 442 20.69 -8.46 -18.05
C PHE A 442 21.84 -9.30 -17.45
N SER A 443 22.88 -9.54 -18.23
CA SER A 443 24.17 -9.94 -17.69
C SER A 443 24.65 -8.86 -16.72
N LYS A 444 25.53 -9.24 -15.79
CA LYS A 444 25.96 -8.36 -14.69
C LYS A 444 26.65 -7.06 -15.14
N ASP A 445 27.09 -7.00 -16.40
CA ASP A 445 27.68 -5.84 -17.07
C ASP A 445 26.68 -5.04 -17.95
N GLY A 446 25.41 -5.45 -17.98
CA GLY A 446 24.32 -4.80 -18.72
C GLY A 446 24.39 -4.98 -20.24
N LYS A 447 25.36 -5.74 -20.75
CA LYS A 447 25.66 -5.81 -22.20
C LYS A 447 24.92 -6.91 -22.92
N LYS A 448 24.61 -7.99 -22.22
CA LYS A 448 23.84 -9.11 -22.76
C LYS A 448 22.53 -9.22 -22.00
N ILE A 449 21.52 -9.78 -22.64
CA ILE A 449 20.31 -10.23 -21.95
C ILE A 449 20.20 -11.72 -22.22
N VAL A 450 19.98 -12.55 -21.21
CA VAL A 450 19.55 -13.93 -21.45
C VAL A 450 18.03 -13.99 -21.25
N THR A 451 17.35 -14.59 -22.21
CA THR A 451 15.93 -14.88 -22.13
C THR A 451 15.69 -16.37 -22.24
N SER A 452 14.64 -16.86 -21.57
CA SER A 452 14.16 -18.24 -21.69
C SER A 452 12.71 -18.26 -22.17
N SER A 453 12.37 -19.20 -23.05
CA SER A 453 11.04 -19.23 -23.68
C SER A 453 10.42 -20.62 -23.80
N LYS A 454 9.08 -20.60 -23.90
CA LYS A 454 8.24 -21.74 -24.27
C LYS A 454 8.52 -22.29 -25.68
N ASP A 455 9.18 -21.51 -26.54
CA ASP A 455 9.56 -21.91 -27.89
C ASP A 455 10.75 -22.89 -27.98
N LYS A 456 11.20 -23.39 -26.82
CA LYS A 456 12.29 -24.38 -26.70
C LYS A 456 13.69 -23.79 -26.84
N THR A 457 13.82 -22.46 -26.83
CA THR A 457 15.11 -21.78 -26.92
C THR A 457 15.40 -20.92 -25.70
N ALA A 458 16.68 -20.69 -25.45
CA ALA A 458 17.15 -19.53 -24.73
C ALA A 458 17.95 -18.67 -25.70
N LEU A 459 17.74 -17.36 -25.61
CA LEU A 459 18.41 -16.40 -26.50
C LEU A 459 19.28 -15.49 -25.66
N VAL A 460 20.48 -15.23 -26.15
CA VAL A 460 21.36 -14.21 -25.59
C VAL A 460 21.34 -13.05 -26.55
N TRP A 461 20.82 -11.92 -26.08
CA TRP A 461 20.67 -10.71 -26.86
C TRP A 461 21.78 -9.75 -26.53
N ASP A 462 22.10 -8.90 -27.50
CA ASP A 462 22.80 -7.67 -27.24
C ASP A 462 21.80 -6.66 -26.67
N ALA A 463 22.09 -6.17 -25.47
CA ALA A 463 21.24 -5.23 -24.75
C ALA A 463 21.08 -3.86 -25.43
N ASN A 464 21.81 -3.58 -26.51
CA ASN A 464 21.87 -2.27 -27.15
C ASN A 464 21.41 -2.28 -28.61
N THR A 465 21.23 -3.45 -29.21
CA THR A 465 20.99 -3.54 -30.66
C THR A 465 19.84 -4.47 -31.04
N ASP A 466 19.05 -4.95 -30.09
CA ASP A 466 18.01 -6.01 -30.26
C ASP A 466 18.42 -7.28 -31.01
N THR A 467 19.71 -7.41 -31.32
CA THR A 467 20.25 -8.56 -32.02
C THR A 467 20.39 -9.75 -31.09
N ILE A 468 19.99 -10.92 -31.59
CA ILE A 468 20.33 -12.18 -30.96
C ILE A 468 21.83 -12.40 -31.19
N LEU A 469 22.62 -12.31 -30.13
CA LEU A 469 24.04 -12.65 -30.15
C LEU A 469 24.22 -14.16 -30.22
N LEU A 470 23.46 -14.92 -29.42
CA LEU A 470 23.57 -16.37 -29.35
C LEU A 470 22.17 -17.01 -29.32
N GLU A 471 21.96 -17.96 -30.21
CA GLU A 471 20.84 -18.90 -30.12
C GLU A 471 21.29 -20.16 -29.39
N LEU A 472 20.85 -20.36 -28.16
CA LEU A 472 21.15 -21.58 -27.40
C LEU A 472 20.15 -22.69 -27.80
N LYS A 473 20.30 -23.15 -29.05
CA LYS A 473 19.33 -24.00 -29.75
C LYS A 473 19.78 -25.45 -29.83
N LYS A 474 19.42 -26.21 -28.81
CA LYS A 474 19.61 -27.67 -28.74
C LYS A 474 18.44 -28.36 -28.05
N HIS A 475 17.73 -27.65 -27.16
CA HIS A 475 16.60 -28.21 -26.45
C HIS A 475 15.43 -28.59 -27.36
N LYS A 476 14.77 -29.71 -27.05
CA LYS A 476 13.65 -30.25 -27.87
C LYS A 476 12.27 -29.82 -27.40
N LEU A 477 12.17 -29.27 -26.18
CA LEU A 477 10.96 -28.79 -25.52
C LEU A 477 11.27 -27.48 -24.76
N GLN A 478 10.23 -26.83 -24.21
CA GLN A 478 10.30 -25.52 -23.53
C GLN A 478 11.51 -25.38 -22.58
N VAL A 479 12.14 -24.19 -22.61
CA VAL A 479 13.21 -23.81 -21.67
C VAL A 479 12.60 -23.03 -20.51
N ASN A 480 12.60 -23.64 -19.33
CA ASN A 480 11.93 -23.10 -18.14
C ASN A 480 12.75 -22.03 -17.44
N SER A 481 14.08 -22.12 -17.51
CA SER A 481 15.00 -21.14 -16.93
C SER A 481 16.30 -21.07 -17.73
N ALA A 482 16.85 -19.87 -17.84
CA ALA A 482 18.20 -19.64 -18.35
C ALA A 482 18.91 -18.65 -17.42
N GLN A 483 20.10 -19.01 -16.95
CA GLN A 483 20.84 -18.17 -16.02
C GLN A 483 22.32 -18.17 -16.36
N PHE A 484 22.93 -16.99 -16.31
CA PHE A 484 24.37 -16.88 -16.30
C PHE A 484 24.93 -17.54 -15.03
N SER A 485 26.07 -18.22 -15.15
CA SER A 485 26.88 -18.61 -14.00
C SER A 485 27.24 -17.38 -13.18
N PRO A 486 27.63 -17.54 -11.89
CA PRO A 486 28.06 -16.41 -11.08
C PRO A 486 29.06 -15.59 -11.87
N ASP A 487 30.08 -16.23 -12.48
CA ASP A 487 31.13 -15.68 -13.36
C ASP A 487 30.72 -15.35 -14.80
N GLY A 488 29.46 -15.57 -15.19
CA GLY A 488 28.84 -15.12 -16.45
C GLY A 488 29.54 -15.58 -17.71
N LYS A 489 30.50 -16.50 -17.58
CA LYS A 489 31.21 -17.18 -18.66
C LYS A 489 30.42 -18.39 -19.14
N LYS A 490 29.53 -18.91 -18.29
CA LYS A 490 28.64 -20.01 -18.63
C LYS A 490 27.19 -19.57 -18.52
N ILE A 491 26.31 -20.24 -19.24
CA ILE A 491 24.87 -20.17 -19.02
C ILE A 491 24.41 -21.59 -18.70
N VAL A 492 23.53 -21.75 -17.72
CA VAL A 492 22.80 -23.00 -17.52
C VAL A 492 21.36 -22.82 -17.96
N THR A 493 20.86 -23.77 -18.75
CA THR A 493 19.46 -23.85 -19.16
C THR A 493 18.82 -25.12 -18.62
N ALA A 494 17.53 -25.07 -18.28
CA ALA A 494 16.72 -26.22 -17.87
C ALA A 494 15.51 -26.38 -18.79
N SER A 495 15.22 -27.60 -19.24
CA SER A 495 14.17 -27.84 -20.22
C SER A 495 13.25 -29.02 -19.90
N ASN A 496 12.04 -28.93 -20.44
CA ASN A 496 11.09 -30.05 -20.50
C ASN A 496 11.63 -31.25 -21.31
N ASP A 497 12.70 -31.10 -22.09
CA ASP A 497 13.29 -32.20 -22.86
C ASP A 497 14.09 -33.21 -22.03
N LYS A 498 14.02 -33.08 -20.70
CA LYS A 498 14.66 -33.94 -19.70
C LYS A 498 16.16 -33.67 -19.53
N THR A 499 16.65 -32.55 -20.05
CA THR A 499 18.06 -32.17 -19.92
C THR A 499 18.21 -30.76 -19.34
N ALA A 500 19.37 -30.54 -18.74
CA ALA A 500 19.91 -29.21 -18.50
C ALA A 500 21.23 -29.10 -19.28
N ASP A 501 21.58 -27.91 -19.73
CA ASP A 501 22.74 -27.69 -20.58
C ASP A 501 23.61 -26.55 -20.05
N ILE A 502 24.93 -26.73 -20.14
CA ILE A 502 25.93 -25.72 -19.84
C ILE A 502 26.46 -25.17 -21.16
N TRP A 503 26.29 -23.88 -21.35
CA TRP A 503 26.68 -23.16 -22.55
C TRP A 503 27.82 -22.21 -22.25
N ASN A 504 28.63 -21.95 -23.26
CA ASN A 504 29.57 -20.85 -23.22
C ASN A 504 28.79 -19.55 -23.46
N ALA A 505 28.85 -18.62 -22.52
CA ALA A 505 28.13 -17.36 -22.58
C ALA A 505 28.71 -16.36 -23.62
N GLU A 506 29.91 -16.65 -24.16
CA GLU A 506 30.58 -15.87 -25.18
C GLU A 506 30.36 -16.44 -26.58
N THR A 507 30.46 -17.76 -26.75
CA THR A 507 30.37 -18.42 -28.07
C THR A 507 28.99 -19.04 -28.35
N GLY A 508 28.16 -19.25 -27.33
CA GLY A 508 26.89 -19.98 -27.45
C GLY A 508 27.07 -21.46 -27.70
N GLU A 509 28.31 -21.96 -27.69
CA GLU A 509 28.60 -23.36 -27.86
C GLU A 509 28.19 -24.15 -26.62
N LEU A 510 27.61 -25.32 -26.85
CA LEU A 510 27.32 -26.27 -25.80
C LEU A 510 28.64 -26.78 -25.22
N ILE A 511 28.93 -26.41 -23.97
CA ILE A 511 30.11 -26.92 -23.25
C ILE A 511 29.82 -28.35 -22.81
N ARG A 512 28.69 -28.56 -22.11
CA ARG A 512 28.28 -29.87 -21.59
C ARG A 512 26.78 -30.02 -21.58
N GLU A 513 26.33 -31.22 -21.87
CA GLU A 513 24.95 -31.64 -21.67
C GLU A 513 24.84 -32.47 -20.39
N LEU A 514 23.93 -32.07 -19.50
CA LEU A 514 23.68 -32.75 -18.23
C LEU A 514 22.62 -33.83 -18.42
N LYS A 515 23.01 -34.96 -19.03
CA LYS A 515 22.14 -36.12 -19.30
C LYS A 515 21.92 -36.98 -18.06
N GLY A 516 20.66 -37.29 -17.75
CA GLY A 516 20.33 -38.29 -16.75
C GLY A 516 18.90 -38.23 -16.20
N HIS A 517 18.22 -37.09 -16.30
CA HIS A 517 16.81 -37.03 -15.91
C HIS A 517 15.92 -37.80 -16.89
N THR A 518 14.83 -38.41 -16.41
CA THR A 518 13.91 -39.21 -17.25
C THR A 518 12.61 -38.47 -17.60
N TYR A 519 12.41 -37.26 -17.06
CA TYR A 519 11.26 -36.38 -17.26
C TYR A 519 11.67 -34.89 -17.14
N HIS A 520 10.72 -33.94 -17.24
CA HIS A 520 10.99 -32.50 -17.41
C HIS A 520 11.93 -31.92 -16.33
N VAL A 521 12.87 -31.04 -16.72
CA VAL A 521 13.74 -30.30 -15.78
C VAL A 521 13.20 -28.87 -15.65
N ASN A 522 12.77 -28.52 -14.44
CA ASN A 522 12.07 -27.25 -14.19
C ASN A 522 13.02 -26.12 -13.77
N SER A 523 14.11 -26.45 -13.09
CA SER A 523 15.10 -25.46 -12.67
C SER A 523 16.50 -26.05 -12.74
N ALA A 524 17.45 -25.19 -13.09
CA ALA A 524 18.88 -25.46 -12.97
C ALA A 524 19.57 -24.23 -12.41
N GLU A 525 20.40 -24.41 -11.40
CA GLU A 525 21.10 -23.32 -10.72
C GLU A 525 22.55 -23.73 -10.45
N PHE A 526 23.48 -22.82 -10.69
CA PHE A 526 24.86 -22.98 -10.23
C PHE A 526 24.92 -22.86 -8.70
N SER A 527 25.80 -23.62 -8.06
CA SER A 527 26.19 -23.35 -6.68
C SER A 527 26.80 -21.95 -6.56
N PRO A 528 26.76 -21.31 -5.39
CA PRO A 528 27.29 -19.96 -5.22
C PRO A 528 28.76 -19.81 -5.62
N ASP A 529 29.56 -20.88 -5.55
CA ASP A 529 30.97 -20.90 -5.99
C ASP A 529 31.15 -21.21 -7.49
N GLY A 530 30.07 -21.46 -8.22
CA GLY A 530 30.02 -21.80 -9.64
C GLY A 530 30.51 -23.20 -9.99
N LYS A 531 30.87 -24.04 -9.00
CA LYS A 531 31.53 -25.34 -9.24
C LYS A 531 30.57 -26.50 -9.42
N ARG A 532 29.35 -26.38 -8.94
CA ARG A 532 28.31 -27.41 -9.04
C ARG A 532 27.06 -26.81 -9.66
N ILE A 533 26.19 -27.67 -10.17
CA ILE A 533 24.85 -27.30 -10.60
C ILE A 533 23.87 -28.23 -9.89
N VAL A 534 22.78 -27.68 -9.38
CA VAL A 534 21.62 -28.44 -8.89
C VAL A 534 20.50 -28.36 -9.93
N THR A 535 19.90 -29.50 -10.25
CA THR A 535 18.73 -29.58 -11.13
C THR A 535 17.57 -30.27 -10.44
N ALA A 536 16.36 -29.75 -10.64
CA ALA A 536 15.10 -30.33 -10.15
C ALA A 536 14.23 -30.80 -11.31
N SER A 537 13.64 -32.00 -11.17
CA SER A 537 12.88 -32.62 -12.25
C SER A 537 11.59 -33.30 -11.80
N TRP A 538 10.65 -33.34 -12.74
CA TRP A 538 9.43 -34.14 -12.64
C TRP A 538 9.69 -35.65 -12.70
N ASP A 539 10.94 -36.10 -12.90
CA ASP A 539 11.29 -37.50 -12.71
C ASP A 539 11.42 -37.91 -11.23
N LYS A 540 11.04 -36.99 -10.33
CA LYS A 540 11.03 -37.16 -8.87
C LYS A 540 12.43 -37.12 -8.26
N THR A 541 13.43 -36.64 -9.00
CA THR A 541 14.82 -36.59 -8.56
C THR A 541 15.41 -35.19 -8.59
N ILE A 542 16.42 -35.01 -7.73
CA ILE A 542 17.35 -33.87 -7.77
C ILE A 542 18.69 -34.42 -8.20
N ARG A 543 19.41 -33.72 -9.07
CA ARG A 543 20.76 -34.12 -9.48
C ARG A 543 21.76 -33.01 -9.25
N ILE A 544 22.96 -33.42 -8.84
CA ILE A 544 24.10 -32.55 -8.61
C ILE A 544 25.16 -32.86 -9.66
N TRP A 545 25.61 -31.82 -10.34
CA TRP A 545 26.54 -31.92 -11.45
C TRP A 545 27.81 -31.15 -11.15
N ASN A 546 28.91 -31.60 -11.71
CA ASN A 546 30.13 -30.82 -11.77
C ASN A 546 29.98 -29.79 -12.90
N ALA A 547 30.10 -28.50 -12.58
CA ALA A 547 29.90 -27.43 -13.56
C ALA A 547 31.04 -27.30 -14.58
N GLU A 548 32.19 -27.93 -14.33
CA GLU A 548 33.34 -27.96 -15.23
C GLU A 548 33.31 -29.19 -16.14
N THR A 549 33.12 -30.37 -15.56
CA THR A 549 33.18 -31.62 -16.33
C THR A 549 31.84 -31.99 -16.96
N GLY A 550 30.72 -31.53 -16.39
CA GLY A 550 29.37 -31.95 -16.76
C GLY A 550 28.95 -33.30 -16.14
N ASP A 551 29.84 -33.93 -15.37
CA ASP A 551 29.56 -35.23 -14.78
C ASP A 551 28.54 -35.14 -13.66
N SER A 552 27.63 -36.12 -13.61
CA SER A 552 26.73 -36.31 -12.48
C SER A 552 27.55 -36.71 -11.25
N ILE A 553 27.63 -35.81 -10.27
CA ILE A 553 28.27 -36.06 -8.98
C ILE A 553 27.35 -36.94 -8.12
N TYR A 554 26.04 -36.66 -8.12
CA TYR A 554 25.09 -37.37 -7.25
C TYR A 554 23.66 -37.26 -7.77
N SER A 555 22.84 -38.30 -7.53
CA SER A 555 21.40 -38.32 -7.84
C SER A 555 20.60 -38.68 -6.61
N ILE A 556 19.71 -37.77 -6.21
CA ILE A 556 18.89 -37.87 -5.02
C ILE A 556 17.49 -38.37 -5.44
N LYS A 557 17.22 -39.66 -5.19
CA LYS A 557 15.92 -40.32 -5.47
C LYS A 557 15.11 -40.49 -4.20
N LYS A 558 14.63 -39.38 -3.64
CA LYS A 558 13.93 -39.38 -2.34
C LYS A 558 12.47 -38.88 -2.41
N HIS A 559 12.09 -38.15 -3.45
CA HIS A 559 10.72 -37.70 -3.66
C HIS A 559 9.88 -38.79 -4.35
N THR A 560 8.58 -38.81 -4.06
CA THR A 560 7.59 -39.72 -4.68
C THR A 560 6.72 -39.02 -5.73
N GLY A 561 6.80 -37.68 -5.79
CA GLY A 561 6.13 -36.78 -6.73
C GLY A 561 7.11 -35.88 -7.49
N TRP A 562 6.60 -35.03 -8.38
CA TRP A 562 7.40 -34.14 -9.22
C TRP A 562 8.15 -33.10 -8.38
N VAL A 563 9.45 -32.87 -8.64
CA VAL A 563 10.23 -31.83 -7.97
C VAL A 563 10.15 -30.55 -8.81
N HIS A 564 9.57 -29.49 -8.25
CA HIS A 564 9.36 -28.22 -8.97
C HIS A 564 10.56 -27.30 -8.93
N SER A 565 11.31 -27.31 -7.83
CA SER A 565 12.49 -26.46 -7.67
C SER A 565 13.47 -27.06 -6.67
N ALA A 566 14.76 -26.77 -6.86
CA ALA A 566 15.82 -27.11 -5.93
C ALA A 566 16.88 -26.01 -5.93
N HIS A 567 17.31 -25.58 -4.75
CA HIS A 567 18.13 -24.39 -4.57
C HIS A 567 19.21 -24.64 -3.53
N TYR A 568 20.39 -24.07 -3.77
CA TYR A 568 21.42 -24.01 -2.76
C TYR A 568 21.03 -23.00 -1.68
N SER A 569 21.41 -23.27 -0.43
CA SER A 569 21.50 -22.20 0.57
C SER A 569 22.56 -21.20 0.14
N ASN A 570 22.46 -19.98 0.63
CA ASN A 570 23.30 -18.88 0.18
C ASN A 570 24.80 -19.09 0.49
N ASP A 571 25.11 -19.86 1.53
CA ASP A 571 26.46 -20.29 1.89
C ASP A 571 26.93 -21.55 1.14
N GLY A 572 26.08 -22.10 0.27
CA GLY A 572 26.33 -23.30 -0.53
C GLY A 572 26.37 -24.61 0.26
N LYS A 573 26.04 -24.62 1.57
CA LYS A 573 26.18 -25.81 2.44
C LYS A 573 24.96 -26.71 2.50
N LYS A 574 23.78 -26.23 2.14
CA LYS A 574 22.54 -27.02 2.11
C LYS A 574 21.88 -26.91 0.73
N ILE A 575 21.02 -27.87 0.43
CA ILE A 575 20.11 -27.85 -0.72
C ILE A 575 18.70 -28.05 -0.20
N ILE A 576 17.75 -27.24 -0.65
CA ILE A 576 16.32 -27.39 -0.38
C ILE A 576 15.58 -27.74 -1.65
N SER A 577 14.62 -28.65 -1.57
CA SER A 577 13.75 -29.04 -2.69
C SER A 577 12.28 -29.02 -2.32
N ALA A 578 11.44 -28.64 -3.29
CA ALA A 578 9.98 -28.58 -3.19
C ALA A 578 9.32 -29.54 -4.18
N SER A 579 8.33 -30.30 -3.74
CA SER A 579 7.73 -31.40 -4.51
C SER A 579 6.20 -31.49 -4.42
N GLU A 580 5.62 -32.01 -5.50
CA GLU A 580 4.20 -32.34 -5.63
C GLU A 580 3.73 -33.45 -4.68
N ASP A 581 4.66 -34.25 -4.12
CA ASP A 581 4.31 -35.21 -3.07
C ASP A 581 3.95 -34.57 -1.71
N GLY A 582 3.86 -33.24 -1.67
CA GLY A 582 3.53 -32.49 -0.47
C GLY A 582 4.72 -32.29 0.47
N THR A 583 5.94 -32.65 0.06
CA THR A 583 7.13 -32.58 0.92
C THR A 583 8.16 -31.53 0.51
N VAL A 584 8.85 -31.00 1.51
CA VAL A 584 10.14 -30.30 1.38
C VAL A 584 11.24 -31.17 1.95
N LYS A 585 12.35 -31.29 1.23
CA LYS A 585 13.53 -32.01 1.71
C LYS A 585 14.75 -31.11 1.75
N VAL A 586 15.57 -31.29 2.78
CA VAL A 586 16.83 -30.55 2.98
C VAL A 586 17.98 -31.53 2.98
N PHE A 587 19.02 -31.24 2.21
CA PHE A 587 20.23 -32.05 2.07
C PHE A 587 21.46 -31.25 2.47
N ASP A 588 22.47 -31.93 3.00
CA ASP A 588 23.82 -31.37 3.11
C ASP A 588 24.43 -31.30 1.69
N ALA A 589 24.93 -30.14 1.28
CA ALA A 589 25.39 -29.92 -0.08
C ALA A 589 26.76 -30.56 -0.39
N ASN A 590 27.48 -31.04 0.63
CA ASN A 590 28.81 -31.64 0.48
C ASN A 590 28.74 -33.17 0.47
N SER A 591 28.01 -33.75 1.42
CA SER A 591 27.81 -35.19 1.60
C SER A 591 26.55 -35.73 0.91
N PHE A 592 25.62 -34.85 0.53
CA PHE A 592 24.32 -35.17 -0.08
C PHE A 592 23.39 -36.01 0.80
N VAL A 593 23.68 -36.08 2.10
CA VAL A 593 22.86 -36.77 3.09
C VAL A 593 21.58 -35.96 3.32
N LEU A 594 20.44 -36.66 3.40
CA LEU A 594 19.14 -36.09 3.77
C LEU A 594 19.19 -35.64 5.24
N LEU A 595 19.03 -34.34 5.47
CA LEU A 595 19.02 -33.74 6.80
C LEU A 595 17.59 -33.63 7.36
N LYS A 596 16.61 -33.29 6.51
CA LYS A 596 15.20 -33.11 6.90
C LYS A 596 14.25 -33.59 5.82
N ASP A 597 13.16 -34.22 6.22
CA ASP A 597 12.05 -34.65 5.38
C ASP A 597 10.75 -34.14 6.00
N ILE A 598 10.09 -33.20 5.32
CA ILE A 598 9.02 -32.39 5.90
C ILE A 598 7.77 -32.56 5.05
N TYR A 599 6.71 -33.16 5.59
CA TYR A 599 5.39 -33.15 4.95
C TYR A 599 4.64 -31.86 5.31
N VAL A 600 4.21 -31.12 4.29
CA VAL A 600 3.72 -29.74 4.42
C VAL A 600 2.25 -29.64 4.05
N ASP A 601 1.84 -30.24 2.93
CA ASP A 601 0.51 -30.00 2.34
C ASP A 601 0.08 -31.16 1.40
N PRO A 602 -1.16 -31.68 1.52
CA PRO A 602 -1.65 -32.76 0.64
C PRO A 602 -1.81 -32.35 -0.83
N TYR A 603 -1.92 -31.06 -1.13
CA TYR A 603 -2.05 -30.56 -2.49
C TYR A 603 -0.69 -30.34 -3.17
N GLY A 604 0.44 -30.49 -2.48
CA GLY A 604 1.78 -30.31 -3.07
C GLY A 604 2.46 -28.99 -2.70
N VAL A 605 3.79 -28.97 -2.81
CA VAL A 605 4.65 -27.82 -2.53
C VAL A 605 5.20 -27.27 -3.85
N ASN A 606 4.91 -26.00 -4.16
CA ASN A 606 5.35 -25.38 -5.41
C ASN A 606 6.77 -24.80 -5.31
N ALA A 607 7.13 -24.21 -4.17
CA ALA A 607 8.41 -23.56 -3.96
C ALA A 607 8.81 -23.61 -2.49
N ALA A 608 10.12 -23.77 -2.27
CA ALA A 608 10.72 -23.62 -0.96
C ALA A 608 12.05 -22.90 -1.08
N ARG A 609 12.35 -22.02 -0.13
CA ARG A 609 13.60 -21.29 -0.06
C ARG A 609 14.07 -21.21 1.38
N PHE A 610 15.38 -21.30 1.55
CA PHE A 610 15.99 -20.89 2.82
C PHE A 610 15.82 -19.40 2.98
N SER A 611 15.52 -19.00 4.22
CA SER A 611 15.92 -17.71 4.71
C SER A 611 17.45 -17.62 4.50
N PRO A 612 17.96 -16.52 3.99
CA PRO A 612 19.38 -16.39 3.67
C PRO A 612 20.48 -16.42 4.73
N ASP A 613 20.13 -16.35 6.00
CA ASP A 613 21.00 -16.79 7.10
C ASP A 613 21.04 -18.32 7.22
N GLY A 614 20.06 -19.02 6.62
CA GLY A 614 19.90 -20.46 6.60
C GLY A 614 19.09 -21.04 7.75
N ASP A 615 18.48 -20.19 8.60
CA ASP A 615 17.86 -20.58 9.88
C ASP A 615 16.36 -20.86 9.79
N LYS A 616 15.68 -20.33 8.78
CA LYS A 616 14.26 -20.52 8.51
C LYS A 616 14.05 -21.00 7.07
N MET A 617 12.88 -21.56 6.79
CA MET A 617 12.44 -21.88 5.44
C MET A 617 11.04 -21.32 5.24
N ILE A 618 10.83 -20.68 4.09
CA ILE A 618 9.47 -20.39 3.62
C ILE A 618 9.08 -21.43 2.58
N ILE A 619 7.86 -21.94 2.72
CA ILE A 619 7.33 -23.01 1.91
C ILE A 619 5.96 -22.58 1.39
N ALA A 620 5.82 -22.45 0.08
CA ALA A 620 4.54 -22.16 -0.56
C ALA A 620 3.88 -23.46 -1.05
N THR A 621 2.55 -23.51 -1.04
CA THR A 621 1.78 -24.73 -1.36
C THR A 621 0.69 -24.43 -2.39
N TRP A 622 0.28 -25.44 -3.16
CA TRP A 622 -0.86 -25.31 -4.08
C TRP A 622 -2.22 -25.25 -3.36
N GLY A 623 -2.24 -25.55 -2.05
CA GLY A 623 -3.39 -25.33 -1.18
C GLY A 623 -3.69 -23.86 -0.87
N ASN A 624 -3.09 -22.91 -1.62
CA ASN A 624 -3.18 -21.48 -1.42
C ASN A 624 -2.72 -21.06 0.00
N THR A 625 -1.60 -21.61 0.47
CA THR A 625 -1.00 -21.23 1.76
C THR A 625 0.51 -21.07 1.66
N CYS A 626 1.09 -20.31 2.59
CA CYS A 626 2.53 -20.24 2.80
C CYS A 626 2.85 -20.58 4.25
N LYS A 627 3.90 -21.35 4.51
CA LYS A 627 4.30 -21.77 5.85
C LYS A 627 5.72 -21.34 6.14
N LEU A 628 5.93 -20.79 7.33
CA LEU A 628 7.25 -20.47 7.84
C LEU A 628 7.71 -21.55 8.81
N TRP A 629 8.93 -22.05 8.59
CA TRP A 629 9.52 -23.14 9.34
C TRP A 629 10.86 -22.72 9.94
N ASP A 630 11.15 -23.23 11.12
CA ASP A 630 12.48 -23.13 11.72
C ASP A 630 13.34 -24.35 11.32
N VAL A 631 14.51 -24.10 10.73
CA VAL A 631 15.38 -25.14 10.14
C VAL A 631 16.04 -26.00 11.21
N ALA A 632 16.43 -25.38 12.33
CA ALA A 632 17.13 -26.06 13.41
C ALA A 632 16.18 -27.05 14.13
N THR A 633 15.03 -26.54 14.59
CA THR A 633 14.05 -27.28 15.37
C THR A 633 13.10 -28.13 14.54
N ASN A 634 13.02 -27.89 13.23
CA ASN A 634 12.07 -28.52 12.31
C ASN A 634 10.60 -28.31 12.71
N LYS A 635 10.29 -27.14 13.29
CA LYS A 635 8.93 -26.78 13.68
C LYS A 635 8.34 -25.77 12.70
N MET A 636 7.10 -26.02 12.28
CA MET A 636 6.28 -25.00 11.62
C MET A 636 5.92 -23.94 12.66
N LEU A 637 6.27 -22.69 12.37
CA LEU A 637 6.02 -21.55 13.24
C LEU A 637 4.57 -21.08 13.08
N PHE A 638 4.18 -20.76 11.84
CA PHE A 638 2.80 -20.44 11.47
C PHE A 638 2.55 -20.66 9.98
N THR A 639 1.26 -20.76 9.63
CA THR A 639 0.72 -20.83 8.28
C THR A 639 0.01 -19.52 7.95
N PHE A 640 0.29 -18.98 6.78
CA PHE A 640 -0.37 -17.82 6.18
C PHE A 640 -1.42 -18.28 5.18
N PHE A 641 -2.64 -17.77 5.32
CA PHE A 641 -3.78 -17.99 4.45
C PHE A 641 -4.17 -16.67 3.79
N PRO A 642 -3.82 -16.46 2.51
CA PRO A 642 -4.39 -15.38 1.72
C PRO A 642 -5.88 -15.66 1.47
N VAL A 643 -6.73 -14.66 1.73
CA VAL A 643 -8.17 -14.75 1.51
C VAL A 643 -8.57 -14.00 0.24
N ASP A 644 -8.10 -12.76 0.09
CA ASP A 644 -8.13 -11.99 -1.16
C ASP A 644 -6.93 -11.02 -1.24
N SER A 645 -6.99 -9.99 -2.10
CA SER A 645 -5.89 -9.04 -2.33
C SER A 645 -5.54 -8.14 -1.13
N ILE A 646 -6.41 -8.05 -0.13
CA ILE A 646 -6.19 -7.21 1.06
C ILE A 646 -6.41 -7.99 2.37
N ASP A 647 -7.12 -9.12 2.31
CA ASP A 647 -7.50 -9.91 3.45
C ASP A 647 -6.64 -11.16 3.62
N TYR A 648 -6.11 -11.36 4.82
CA TYR A 648 -5.27 -12.51 5.17
C TYR A 648 -5.53 -13.02 6.58
N LEU A 649 -5.10 -14.27 6.83
CA LEU A 649 -5.05 -14.89 8.14
C LEU A 649 -3.68 -15.52 8.37
N VAL A 650 -3.19 -15.47 9.61
CA VAL A 650 -2.07 -16.27 10.10
C VAL A 650 -2.61 -17.21 11.17
N ALA A 651 -2.20 -18.47 11.14
CA ALA A 651 -2.50 -19.41 12.22
C ALA A 651 -1.27 -20.25 12.60
N ASP A 652 -1.08 -20.46 13.90
CA ASP A 652 -0.01 -21.33 14.40
C ASP A 652 -0.41 -22.81 14.36
N SER A 653 0.50 -23.70 14.80
CA SER A 653 0.22 -25.14 14.84
C SER A 653 -0.90 -25.56 15.79
N SER A 654 -1.35 -24.65 16.66
CA SER A 654 -2.43 -24.86 17.64
C SER A 654 -3.76 -24.22 17.18
N PHE A 655 -3.81 -23.70 15.95
CA PHE A 655 -4.92 -22.97 15.35
C PHE A 655 -5.34 -21.73 16.15
N ARG A 656 -4.41 -21.15 16.90
CA ARG A 656 -4.53 -19.74 17.31
C ARG A 656 -4.25 -18.91 16.08
N TYR A 657 -4.94 -17.79 15.92
CA TYR A 657 -4.91 -17.04 14.67
C TYR A 657 -4.85 -15.53 14.87
N ASP A 658 -4.44 -14.82 13.82
CA ASP A 658 -4.60 -13.38 13.62
C ASP A 658 -4.86 -13.08 12.14
N GLY A 659 -5.23 -11.85 11.77
CA GLY A 659 -5.47 -11.48 10.38
C GLY A 659 -6.27 -10.21 10.20
N THR A 660 -6.75 -9.95 8.99
CA THR A 660 -7.65 -8.82 8.73
C THR A 660 -9.06 -9.09 9.22
N GLN A 661 -9.86 -8.04 9.35
CA GLN A 661 -11.24 -8.18 9.85
C GLN A 661 -12.13 -8.97 8.89
N ALA A 662 -11.97 -8.78 7.57
CA ALA A 662 -12.79 -9.49 6.60
C ALA A 662 -12.33 -10.94 6.40
N ALA A 663 -11.02 -11.24 6.44
CA ALA A 663 -10.53 -12.63 6.47
C ALA A 663 -11.09 -13.43 7.65
N ARG A 664 -11.09 -12.85 8.86
CA ARG A 664 -11.65 -13.50 10.05
C ARG A 664 -13.15 -13.81 9.94
N ASN A 665 -13.88 -13.04 9.15
CA ASN A 665 -15.32 -13.22 8.96
C ASN A 665 -15.67 -14.35 7.97
N LEU A 666 -14.70 -14.79 7.16
CA LEU A 666 -14.89 -15.84 6.16
C LEU A 666 -14.60 -17.25 6.69
N LEU A 667 -14.13 -17.35 7.94
CA LEU A 667 -13.67 -18.61 8.51
C LEU A 667 -14.71 -19.25 9.43
N TYR A 668 -14.76 -20.57 9.37
CA TYR A 668 -15.58 -21.40 10.23
C TYR A 668 -14.87 -22.72 10.50
N PHE A 669 -15.14 -23.30 11.67
CA PHE A 669 -14.79 -24.67 11.97
C PHE A 669 -15.94 -25.59 11.61
N THR A 670 -15.63 -26.73 11.01
CA THR A 670 -16.62 -27.79 10.79
C THR A 670 -16.42 -28.91 11.79
N CYS A 671 -17.49 -29.28 12.49
CA CYS A 671 -17.53 -30.43 13.39
C CYS A 671 -18.53 -31.45 12.83
N GLY A 672 -18.09 -32.28 11.88
CA GLY A 672 -19.01 -33.09 11.06
C GLY A 672 -19.84 -32.18 10.15
N THR A 673 -21.17 -32.20 10.28
CA THR A 673 -22.10 -31.33 9.53
C THR A 673 -22.37 -29.98 10.19
N GLU A 674 -21.89 -29.77 11.42
CA GLU A 674 -22.00 -28.49 12.10
C GLU A 674 -20.97 -27.50 11.59
N VAL A 675 -21.41 -26.26 11.40
CA VAL A 675 -20.58 -25.13 11.02
C VAL A 675 -20.55 -24.18 12.21
N ILE A 676 -19.39 -24.06 12.85
CA ILE A 676 -19.15 -23.17 13.99
C ILE A 676 -18.37 -21.98 13.46
N GLN A 677 -18.99 -20.81 13.41
CA GLN A 677 -18.32 -19.61 12.92
C GLN A 677 -17.14 -19.26 13.84
N LEU A 678 -16.00 -18.87 13.24
CA LEU A 678 -14.78 -18.54 14.00
C LEU A 678 -15.00 -17.35 14.96
N SER A 679 -15.94 -16.46 14.64
CA SER A 679 -16.40 -15.35 15.48
C SER A 679 -16.86 -15.78 16.88
N GLN A 680 -17.43 -16.98 17.01
CA GLN A 680 -17.95 -17.50 18.28
C GLN A 680 -16.82 -17.85 19.27
N VAL A 681 -15.64 -18.19 18.76
CA VAL A 681 -14.46 -18.61 19.55
C VAL A 681 -13.31 -17.61 19.49
N LYS A 682 -13.56 -16.42 18.91
CA LYS A 682 -12.56 -15.37 18.69
C LYS A 682 -11.76 -15.04 19.95
N ASP A 683 -12.38 -14.68 21.07
CA ASP A 683 -11.66 -14.30 22.30
C ASP A 683 -10.81 -15.41 22.94
N GLN A 684 -10.86 -16.64 22.43
CA GLN A 684 -10.11 -17.77 22.96
C GLN A 684 -8.98 -18.24 22.03
N LEU A 685 -9.03 -17.87 20.75
CA LEU A 685 -8.07 -18.30 19.72
C LEU A 685 -7.42 -17.13 18.98
N TRP A 686 -8.04 -15.96 18.97
CA TRP A 686 -7.53 -14.77 18.31
C TRP A 686 -6.46 -14.11 19.18
N VAL A 687 -5.26 -13.98 18.62
CA VAL A 687 -4.10 -13.40 19.28
C VAL A 687 -3.57 -12.28 18.37
N PRO A 688 -3.90 -11.01 18.64
CA PRO A 688 -3.37 -9.90 17.85
C PRO A 688 -1.84 -9.89 17.87
N GLY A 689 -1.20 -9.75 16.70
CA GLY A 689 0.25 -9.82 16.57
C GLY A 689 0.83 -11.24 16.69
N LEU A 690 0.02 -12.30 16.49
CA LEU A 690 0.46 -13.69 16.69
C LEU A 690 1.78 -14.02 15.97
N ALA A 691 1.92 -13.61 14.71
CA ALA A 691 3.13 -13.87 13.92
C ALA A 691 4.36 -13.21 14.56
N GLU A 692 4.23 -11.94 14.96
CA GLU A 692 5.28 -11.16 15.61
C GLU A 692 5.69 -11.80 16.95
N MET A 693 4.71 -12.22 17.77
CA MET A 693 4.97 -12.92 19.04
C MET A 693 5.76 -14.22 18.83
N ILE A 694 5.35 -15.04 17.87
CA ILE A 694 6.03 -16.31 17.55
C ILE A 694 7.46 -16.05 17.05
N LEU A 695 7.66 -15.03 16.20
CA LEU A 695 8.98 -14.68 15.66
C LEU A 695 9.93 -14.11 16.72
N LYS A 696 9.41 -13.36 17.70
CA LYS A 696 10.16 -12.88 18.87
C LYS A 696 10.46 -13.98 19.89
N GLY A 697 9.86 -15.17 19.75
CA GLY A 697 9.99 -16.28 20.69
C GLY A 697 9.19 -16.08 21.98
N GLU A 698 8.16 -15.23 21.94
CA GLU A 698 7.29 -14.96 23.08
C GLU A 698 6.33 -16.13 23.33
N THR A 699 5.91 -16.29 24.59
CA THR A 699 4.90 -17.29 24.94
C THR A 699 3.51 -16.77 24.59
N VAL A 700 2.77 -17.53 23.78
CA VAL A 700 1.39 -17.22 23.44
C VAL A 700 0.46 -17.75 24.53
N ASP A 701 0.00 -16.85 25.40
CA ASP A 701 -0.93 -17.16 26.51
C ASP A 701 -2.39 -17.05 26.03
N SER A 702 -2.81 -18.05 25.24
CA SER A 702 -4.18 -18.20 24.75
C SER A 702 -4.52 -19.68 24.65
N LYS A 703 -5.80 -20.01 24.78
CA LYS A 703 -6.27 -21.40 24.61
C LYS A 703 -5.94 -21.89 23.20
N THR A 704 -5.71 -23.19 23.08
CA THR A 704 -5.59 -23.86 21.79
C THR A 704 -6.95 -24.38 21.34
N LEU A 705 -7.11 -24.61 20.03
CA LEU A 705 -8.35 -25.19 19.50
C LEU A 705 -8.72 -26.52 20.18
N TYR A 706 -7.72 -27.34 20.49
CA TYR A 706 -7.91 -28.62 21.16
C TYR A 706 -8.44 -28.45 22.59
N GLN A 707 -7.94 -27.45 23.33
CA GLN A 707 -8.39 -27.14 24.69
C GLN A 707 -9.84 -26.63 24.74
N LEU A 708 -10.40 -26.15 23.62
CA LEU A 708 -11.80 -25.70 23.55
C LEU A 708 -12.80 -26.83 23.40
N GLY A 709 -12.37 -28.00 22.91
CA GLY A 709 -13.25 -29.16 22.75
C GLY A 709 -14.52 -28.88 21.91
N LEU A 710 -14.45 -27.96 20.93
CA LEU A 710 -15.63 -27.40 20.25
C LEU A 710 -16.61 -28.46 19.74
N CYS A 711 -16.10 -29.51 19.09
CA CYS A 711 -16.94 -30.58 18.56
C CYS A 711 -17.58 -31.46 19.65
N GLY A 712 -17.01 -31.50 20.85
CA GLY A 712 -17.53 -32.24 21.99
C GLY A 712 -18.62 -31.48 22.75
N TYR A 713 -18.59 -30.14 22.76
CA TYR A 713 -19.47 -29.32 23.60
C TYR A 713 -20.54 -28.53 22.85
N THR A 714 -20.38 -28.28 21.55
CA THR A 714 -21.36 -27.49 20.78
C THR A 714 -22.69 -28.24 20.68
N PRO A 715 -23.86 -27.68 21.00
CA PRO A 715 -25.12 -28.40 20.83
C PRO A 715 -25.39 -28.75 19.35
N LEU A 716 -26.13 -29.82 19.10
CA LEU A 716 -26.72 -30.13 17.80
C LEU A 716 -28.18 -29.73 17.84
N THR A 717 -28.68 -29.04 16.81
CA THR A 717 -30.11 -28.74 16.68
C THR A 717 -30.62 -29.36 15.40
N LYS A 718 -31.56 -30.30 15.53
CA LYS A 718 -32.16 -31.03 14.41
C LYS A 718 -33.64 -30.70 14.32
N ASP A 719 -34.08 -30.32 13.14
CA ASP A 719 -35.49 -30.23 12.81
C ASP A 719 -36.11 -31.63 12.79
N THR A 720 -37.25 -31.78 13.46
CA THR A 720 -38.01 -33.04 13.40
C THR A 720 -39.39 -32.66 12.91
N VAL A 721 -39.71 -33.06 11.67
CA VAL A 721 -40.97 -32.73 11.01
C VAL A 721 -42.15 -33.12 11.90
N THR A 722 -43.07 -32.18 12.14
CA THR A 722 -44.38 -32.46 12.69
C THR A 722 -45.47 -31.93 11.77
N ALA A 723 -46.17 -32.87 11.14
CA ALA A 723 -47.49 -32.62 10.57
C ALA A 723 -48.41 -32.15 11.70
N SER A 724 -48.93 -30.91 11.61
CA SER A 724 -50.05 -30.29 12.38
C SER A 724 -49.89 -28.81 12.78
N GLY A 725 -48.93 -28.05 12.22
CA GLY A 725 -48.80 -26.60 12.51
C GLY A 725 -48.03 -26.28 13.79
N GLU A 726 -47.40 -27.28 14.37
CA GLU A 726 -46.35 -27.16 15.39
C GLU A 726 -44.99 -27.48 14.75
N TYR A 727 -43.96 -26.72 15.12
CA TYR A 727 -42.58 -26.93 14.67
C TYR A 727 -41.75 -27.43 15.85
N ARG A 728 -41.15 -28.62 15.73
CA ARG A 728 -40.36 -29.25 16.79
C ARG A 728 -38.88 -29.29 16.43
N PHE A 729 -38.07 -28.85 17.38
CA PHE A 729 -36.62 -28.83 17.28
C PHE A 729 -36.03 -29.65 18.42
N LYS A 730 -35.31 -30.70 18.05
CA LYS A 730 -34.55 -31.52 18.99
C LYS A 730 -33.16 -30.93 19.16
N ILE A 731 -32.73 -30.79 20.41
CA ILE A 731 -31.46 -30.22 20.78
C ILE A 731 -30.67 -31.25 21.60
N THR A 732 -29.51 -31.65 21.09
CA THR A 732 -28.59 -32.57 21.76
C THR A 732 -27.38 -31.78 22.24
N PRO A 733 -27.19 -31.54 23.55
CA PRO A 733 -26.11 -30.69 24.06
C PRO A 733 -24.70 -31.30 23.98
N ARG A 734 -24.58 -32.55 23.50
CA ARG A 734 -23.34 -33.35 23.48
C ARG A 734 -22.69 -33.43 24.88
N GLY A 735 -21.37 -33.27 25.00
CA GLY A 735 -20.59 -33.43 26.23
C GLY A 735 -20.73 -32.28 27.25
N GLY A 736 -21.55 -31.27 26.96
CA GLY A 736 -21.80 -30.12 27.85
C GLY A 736 -23.27 -30.02 28.31
N LYS A 737 -23.59 -29.00 29.10
CA LYS A 737 -24.99 -28.62 29.40
C LYS A 737 -25.51 -27.60 28.39
N LEU A 738 -26.82 -27.52 28.27
CA LEU A 738 -27.51 -26.58 27.38
C LEU A 738 -27.59 -25.18 28.03
N GLY A 739 -27.29 -24.14 27.24
CA GLY A 739 -27.54 -22.74 27.56
C GLY A 739 -28.86 -22.24 26.97
N GLU A 740 -28.90 -20.97 26.58
CA GLU A 740 -30.10 -20.36 26.00
C GLU A 740 -30.45 -20.97 24.64
N THR A 741 -31.73 -20.98 24.29
CA THR A 741 -32.18 -21.32 22.94
C THR A 741 -32.96 -20.17 22.34
N VAL A 742 -32.55 -19.73 21.15
CA VAL A 742 -33.10 -18.58 20.45
C VAL A 742 -33.94 -19.04 19.27
N VAL A 743 -35.16 -18.52 19.18
CA VAL A 743 -36.09 -18.72 18.07
C VAL A 743 -36.15 -17.43 17.26
N SER A 744 -35.93 -17.54 15.95
CA SER A 744 -35.97 -16.41 15.03
C SER A 744 -36.81 -16.70 13.80
N VAL A 745 -37.45 -15.68 13.25
CA VAL A 745 -38.18 -15.74 11.98
C VAL A 745 -37.52 -14.78 10.99
N ASN A 746 -37.13 -15.27 9.83
CA ASN A 746 -36.38 -14.52 8.80
C ASN A 746 -35.11 -13.84 9.35
N GLY A 747 -34.46 -14.48 10.34
CA GLY A 747 -33.28 -13.95 11.01
C GLY A 747 -33.54 -12.89 12.08
N ILE A 748 -34.80 -12.65 12.49
CA ILE A 748 -35.14 -11.74 13.59
C ILE A 748 -35.56 -12.52 14.82
N GLU A 749 -34.92 -12.25 15.96
CA GLU A 749 -35.24 -12.88 17.26
C GLU A 749 -36.69 -12.59 17.66
N THR A 750 -37.50 -13.64 17.76
CA THR A 750 -38.91 -13.56 18.18
C THR A 750 -39.09 -13.98 19.64
N LYS A 751 -38.34 -15.00 20.07
CA LYS A 751 -38.44 -15.56 21.43
C LYS A 751 -37.14 -16.23 21.88
N LYS A 752 -36.92 -16.22 23.20
CA LYS A 752 -35.79 -16.84 23.87
C LYS A 752 -36.28 -17.79 24.97
N TYR A 753 -35.63 -18.95 25.08
CA TYR A 753 -35.92 -19.96 26.11
C TYR A 753 -34.68 -20.19 26.96
N GLN A 754 -34.86 -20.23 28.28
CA GLN A 754 -33.88 -20.71 29.24
C GLN A 754 -33.93 -22.25 29.30
N PRO A 755 -32.84 -22.95 29.64
CA PRO A 755 -32.81 -24.43 29.69
C PRO A 755 -33.95 -25.06 30.49
N LYS A 756 -34.32 -24.44 31.61
CA LYS A 756 -35.41 -24.87 32.51
C LYS A 756 -36.80 -24.81 31.87
N GLU A 757 -36.97 -24.03 30.81
CA GLU A 757 -38.23 -23.80 30.10
C GLU A 757 -38.43 -24.78 28.94
N ILE A 758 -37.42 -25.63 28.67
CA ILE A 758 -37.40 -26.57 27.55
C ILE A 758 -37.57 -27.99 28.09
N LYS A 759 -38.43 -28.78 27.45
CA LYS A 759 -38.73 -30.15 27.87
C LYS A 759 -37.50 -31.04 27.65
N ASN A 760 -37.01 -31.69 28.71
CA ASN A 760 -35.86 -32.60 28.67
C ASN A 760 -36.33 -34.06 28.72
N GLY A 761 -35.92 -34.87 27.73
CA GLY A 761 -36.21 -36.32 27.67
C GLY A 761 -34.97 -37.11 27.24
N LYS A 762 -34.54 -38.10 28.04
CA LYS A 762 -33.40 -39.00 27.76
C LYS A 762 -32.15 -38.31 27.19
N GLY A 763 -31.80 -37.12 27.71
CA GLY A 763 -30.59 -36.39 27.29
C GLY A 763 -30.76 -35.49 26.05
N GLU A 764 -31.98 -35.39 25.50
CA GLU A 764 -32.35 -34.43 24.45
C GLU A 764 -33.33 -33.39 25.00
N TYR A 765 -33.21 -32.16 24.52
CA TYR A 765 -34.15 -31.07 24.79
C TYR A 765 -35.07 -30.88 23.58
N GLU A 766 -36.35 -30.60 23.80
CA GLU A 766 -37.33 -30.37 22.74
C GLU A 766 -37.95 -28.97 22.87
N VAL A 767 -37.74 -28.14 21.84
CA VAL A 767 -38.42 -26.86 21.68
C VAL A 767 -39.59 -27.03 20.72
N VAL A 768 -40.78 -26.64 21.17
CA VAL A 768 -42.01 -26.64 20.38
C VAL A 768 -42.43 -25.20 20.12
N VAL A 769 -42.61 -24.85 18.85
CA VAL A 769 -43.04 -23.52 18.39
C VAL A 769 -44.35 -23.67 17.63
N ASN A 770 -45.42 -23.02 18.09
CA ASN A 770 -46.71 -23.05 17.40
C ASN A 770 -46.73 -22.03 16.26
N LYS A 771 -47.29 -22.39 15.11
CA LYS A 771 -47.44 -21.46 13.98
C LYS A 771 -48.18 -20.17 14.35
N LYS A 772 -49.22 -20.25 15.19
CA LYS A 772 -49.98 -19.08 15.67
C LYS A 772 -49.12 -18.04 16.40
N ASP A 773 -48.08 -18.48 17.10
CA ASP A 773 -47.17 -17.58 17.81
C ASP A 773 -46.25 -16.82 16.82
N LEU A 774 -46.19 -17.28 15.57
CA LEU A 774 -45.36 -16.72 14.50
C LEU A 774 -46.13 -15.77 13.58
N ASP A 775 -47.46 -15.84 13.52
CA ASP A 775 -48.29 -15.14 12.50
C ASP A 775 -47.96 -13.64 12.37
N SER A 776 -47.69 -12.96 13.48
CA SER A 776 -47.35 -11.53 13.48
C SER A 776 -45.95 -11.19 12.91
N PHE A 777 -45.12 -12.20 12.70
CA PHE A 777 -43.75 -12.12 12.19
C PHE A 777 -43.59 -12.72 10.77
N LEU A 778 -44.62 -13.39 10.25
CA LEU A 778 -44.58 -13.95 8.89
C LEU A 778 -44.84 -12.85 7.86
N ILE A 779 -44.10 -12.88 6.76
CA ILE A 779 -44.35 -12.06 5.58
C ILE A 779 -45.28 -12.84 4.64
N PRO A 780 -46.52 -12.37 4.40
CA PRO A 780 -47.46 -13.04 3.52
C PRO A 780 -46.94 -13.18 2.09
N GLY A 781 -47.23 -14.30 1.44
CA GLY A 781 -46.86 -14.55 0.05
C GLY A 781 -45.35 -14.72 -0.21
N LYS A 782 -44.52 -14.70 0.86
CA LYS A 782 -43.09 -14.99 0.80
C LYS A 782 -42.77 -16.25 1.58
N GLN A 783 -41.68 -16.90 1.19
CA GLN A 783 -41.10 -17.98 1.98
C GLN A 783 -40.55 -17.38 3.28
N ASN A 784 -41.04 -17.87 4.43
CA ASN A 784 -40.52 -17.50 5.73
C ASN A 784 -39.67 -18.64 6.29
N THR A 785 -38.57 -18.30 6.96
CA THR A 785 -37.68 -19.27 7.59
C THR A 785 -37.78 -19.14 9.10
N LEU A 786 -38.16 -20.22 9.77
CA LEU A 786 -38.05 -20.35 11.23
C LEU A 786 -36.72 -21.03 11.55
N SER A 787 -35.88 -20.36 12.34
CA SER A 787 -34.58 -20.88 12.77
C SER A 787 -34.53 -21.00 14.29
N VAL A 788 -34.05 -22.13 14.79
CA VAL A 788 -33.79 -22.35 16.23
C VAL A 788 -32.32 -22.66 16.44
N LYS A 789 -31.62 -21.80 17.18
CA LYS A 789 -30.20 -21.98 17.56
C LYS A 789 -30.09 -22.22 19.06
N ALA A 790 -29.31 -23.23 19.44
CA ALA A 790 -29.07 -23.62 20.83
C ALA A 790 -27.64 -23.25 21.24
N TYR A 791 -27.48 -22.68 22.43
CA TYR A 791 -26.18 -22.23 22.94
C TYR A 791 -25.56 -23.24 23.92
N THR A 792 -24.23 -23.22 24.04
CA THR A 792 -23.50 -23.85 25.16
C THR A 792 -23.90 -23.23 26.49
N GLU A 793 -23.68 -23.93 27.62
CA GLU A 793 -24.03 -23.46 28.98
C GLU A 793 -23.53 -22.03 29.30
N ASP A 794 -22.35 -21.65 28.79
CA ASP A 794 -21.76 -20.32 28.95
C ASP A 794 -22.26 -19.26 27.95
N ASN A 795 -23.19 -19.64 27.07
CA ASN A 795 -23.77 -18.84 25.99
C ASN A 795 -22.73 -18.24 25.02
N LYS A 796 -21.58 -18.91 24.83
CA LYS A 796 -20.52 -18.45 23.92
C LYS A 796 -20.60 -19.05 22.53
N ILE A 797 -20.96 -20.31 22.41
CA ILE A 797 -20.99 -21.06 21.14
C ILE A 797 -22.42 -21.51 20.86
N THR A 798 -22.86 -21.41 19.61
CA THR A 798 -24.18 -21.85 19.14
C THR A 798 -24.07 -23.03 18.20
N SER A 799 -25.13 -23.83 18.12
CA SER A 799 -25.35 -24.74 17.01
C SER A 799 -25.49 -23.99 15.68
N ARG A 800 -25.34 -24.70 14.55
CA ARG A 800 -25.73 -24.20 13.22
C ARG A 800 -27.20 -23.75 13.19
N GLY A 801 -28.02 -24.40 14.01
CA GLY A 801 -29.45 -24.18 14.13
C GLY A 801 -30.25 -25.10 13.21
N GLY A 802 -31.45 -25.47 13.66
CA GLY A 802 -32.44 -26.13 12.83
C GLY A 802 -33.27 -25.08 12.10
N GLU A 803 -33.48 -25.25 10.79
CA GLU A 803 -34.29 -24.35 9.98
C GLU A 803 -35.45 -25.10 9.34
N VAL A 804 -36.64 -24.51 9.41
CA VAL A 804 -37.84 -25.03 8.77
C VAL A 804 -38.52 -23.90 8.01
N ILE A 805 -39.00 -24.20 6.80
CA ILE A 805 -39.83 -23.28 6.03
C ILE A 805 -41.21 -23.22 6.67
N VAL A 806 -41.63 -22.01 7.03
CA VAL A 806 -42.97 -21.73 7.55
C VAL A 806 -43.78 -21.09 6.43
N ASN A 807 -44.71 -21.86 5.87
CA ASN A 807 -45.65 -21.32 4.89
C ASN A 807 -46.68 -20.44 5.61
N SER A 808 -46.73 -19.16 5.27
CA SER A 808 -47.88 -18.31 5.62
C SER A 808 -49.14 -18.91 4.99
N GLU A 809 -50.30 -18.81 5.65
CA GLU A 809 -51.54 -19.25 5.02
C GLU A 809 -51.82 -18.39 3.78
N GLU A 810 -52.07 -19.12 2.68
CA GLU A 810 -52.49 -18.70 1.35
C GLU A 810 -51.55 -17.84 0.47
N LYS A 811 -51.53 -18.26 -0.80
CA LYS A 811 -51.04 -17.54 -1.97
C LYS A 811 -51.88 -16.27 -2.19
N GLY A 812 -51.71 -15.27 -1.34
CA GLY A 812 -52.16 -13.91 -1.63
C GLY A 812 -51.24 -13.24 -2.67
N PRO A 813 -51.71 -12.24 -3.43
CA PRO A 813 -50.83 -11.44 -4.29
C PRO A 813 -49.71 -10.81 -3.46
N VAL A 814 -48.52 -10.66 -4.05
CA VAL A 814 -47.37 -10.01 -3.39
C VAL A 814 -47.79 -8.60 -2.97
N VAL A 815 -47.90 -8.37 -1.67
CA VAL A 815 -48.31 -7.07 -1.11
C VAL A 815 -47.09 -6.14 -1.07
N MET A 816 -47.21 -4.94 -1.65
CA MET A 816 -46.16 -3.93 -1.55
C MET A 816 -45.95 -3.50 -0.10
N PRO A 817 -44.70 -3.37 0.38
CA PRO A 817 -44.42 -2.95 1.74
C PRO A 817 -44.70 -1.45 1.90
N ASN A 818 -45.20 -1.06 3.07
CA ASN A 818 -45.27 0.35 3.44
C ASN A 818 -43.91 0.84 3.94
N LEU A 819 -43.56 2.09 3.63
CA LEU A 819 -42.46 2.82 4.24
C LEU A 819 -43.01 3.76 5.31
N TYR A 820 -42.56 3.60 6.55
CA TYR A 820 -42.78 4.53 7.64
C TYR A 820 -41.47 5.24 7.98
N ALA A 821 -41.31 6.49 7.54
CA ALA A 821 -40.10 7.27 7.79
C ALA A 821 -40.37 8.37 8.83
N VAL A 822 -39.66 8.32 9.95
CA VAL A 822 -39.67 9.35 11.00
C VAL A 822 -38.45 10.23 10.78
N ILE A 823 -38.69 11.48 10.37
CA ILE A 823 -37.63 12.42 9.96
C ILE A 823 -37.63 13.59 10.93
N ILE A 824 -36.56 13.72 11.70
CA ILE A 824 -36.44 14.66 12.82
C ILE A 824 -35.31 15.66 12.53
N GLY A 825 -35.62 16.95 12.60
CA GLY A 825 -34.64 18.03 12.40
C GLY A 825 -34.85 19.16 13.40
N VAL A 826 -33.88 19.40 14.27
CA VAL A 826 -34.00 20.40 15.34
C VAL A 826 -32.99 21.52 15.13
N SER A 827 -33.46 22.64 14.59
CA SER A 827 -32.69 23.89 14.43
C SER A 827 -32.93 24.86 15.59
N ASP A 828 -34.19 25.03 16.00
CA ASP A 828 -34.57 26.01 17.01
C ASP A 828 -34.94 25.33 18.32
N TYR A 829 -34.08 25.47 19.32
CA TYR A 829 -34.25 24.93 20.66
C TYR A 829 -34.90 25.95 21.60
N LYS A 830 -35.23 25.53 22.82
CA LYS A 830 -35.76 26.45 23.85
C LYS A 830 -34.68 27.39 24.39
N GLY A 831 -33.41 26.98 24.32
CA GLY A 831 -32.27 27.81 24.73
C GLY A 831 -31.46 28.27 23.52
N ASP A 832 -31.42 29.58 23.29
CA ASP A 832 -30.80 30.23 22.12
C ASP A 832 -29.34 29.81 21.87
N SER A 833 -28.61 29.36 22.90
CA SER A 833 -27.22 28.88 22.77
C SER A 833 -27.07 27.52 22.06
N LEU A 834 -28.17 26.82 21.83
CA LEU A 834 -28.20 25.50 21.18
C LEU A 834 -28.64 25.58 19.70
N ASP A 835 -29.02 26.76 19.21
CA ASP A 835 -29.64 26.85 17.89
C ASP A 835 -28.67 26.49 16.76
N LEU A 836 -29.13 25.58 15.89
CA LEU A 836 -28.42 25.10 14.71
C LEU A 836 -29.02 25.68 13.44
N LYS A 837 -28.16 26.01 12.48
CA LYS A 837 -28.62 26.73 11.28
C LYS A 837 -29.28 25.84 10.24
N TYR A 838 -28.94 24.56 10.17
CA TYR A 838 -29.29 23.72 9.01
C TYR A 838 -30.01 22.42 9.35
N ALA A 839 -30.03 21.96 10.60
CA ALA A 839 -30.63 20.69 10.99
C ALA A 839 -32.10 20.49 10.56
N GLY A 840 -32.94 21.54 10.65
CA GLY A 840 -34.32 21.52 10.17
C GLY A 840 -34.42 21.38 8.64
N LYS A 841 -33.59 22.13 7.92
CA LYS A 841 -33.49 22.08 6.45
C LYS A 841 -32.95 20.73 5.97
N ASP A 842 -31.94 20.19 6.64
CA ASP A 842 -31.32 18.90 6.31
C ASP A 842 -32.34 17.76 6.40
N ALA A 843 -33.15 17.75 7.46
CA ALA A 843 -34.28 16.84 7.60
C ALA A 843 -35.31 17.02 6.48
N THR A 844 -35.60 18.25 6.06
CA THR A 844 -36.56 18.56 5.00
C THR A 844 -36.06 18.09 3.62
N ASP A 845 -34.78 18.30 3.30
CA ASP A 845 -34.17 17.90 2.04
C ASP A 845 -34.13 16.36 1.91
N ILE A 846 -33.70 15.67 2.97
CA ILE A 846 -33.69 14.20 3.04
C ILE A 846 -35.10 13.63 2.91
N SER A 847 -36.08 14.25 3.59
CA SER A 847 -37.50 13.88 3.50
C SER A 847 -38.02 13.93 2.06
N ALA A 848 -37.69 15.00 1.32
CA ALA A 848 -38.13 15.16 -0.07
C ALA A 848 -37.58 14.06 -0.98
N VAL A 849 -36.29 13.73 -0.84
CA VAL A 849 -35.64 12.67 -1.64
C VAL A 849 -36.19 11.29 -1.29
N ILE A 850 -36.29 10.94 -0.01
CA ILE A 850 -36.86 9.66 0.43
C ILE A 850 -38.31 9.53 -0.04
N SER A 851 -39.12 10.58 0.11
CA SER A 851 -40.52 10.55 -0.31
C SER A 851 -40.64 10.28 -1.81
N LYS A 852 -39.88 10.99 -2.65
CA LYS A 852 -39.97 10.86 -4.11
C LYS A 852 -39.45 9.50 -4.60
N THR A 853 -38.29 9.07 -4.10
CA THR A 853 -37.68 7.79 -4.47
C THR A 853 -38.54 6.60 -4.03
N ALA A 854 -39.06 6.62 -2.80
CA ALA A 854 -39.88 5.53 -2.27
C ALA A 854 -41.25 5.47 -2.95
N ARG A 855 -41.89 6.60 -3.27
CA ARG A 855 -43.20 6.62 -3.95
C ARG A 855 -43.10 6.01 -5.35
N LYS A 856 -42.03 6.29 -6.09
CA LYS A 856 -41.77 5.66 -7.40
C LYS A 856 -41.60 4.14 -7.28
N TYR A 857 -41.05 3.66 -6.17
CA TYR A 857 -40.79 2.24 -5.95
C TYR A 857 -41.97 1.46 -5.36
N LEU A 858 -42.72 2.06 -4.42
CA LEU A 858 -43.72 1.35 -3.60
C LEU A 858 -45.16 1.60 -4.05
N ASN A 859 -45.48 2.77 -4.62
CA ASN A 859 -46.86 3.12 -5.02
C ASN A 859 -47.20 2.63 -6.44
N THR A 860 -46.61 1.52 -6.90
CA THR A 860 -46.81 1.01 -8.27
C THR A 860 -48.17 0.36 -8.46
N ASP A 861 -48.87 -0.01 -7.38
CA ASP A 861 -50.21 -0.60 -7.40
C ASP A 861 -51.33 0.46 -7.30
N GLY A 862 -50.98 1.75 -7.36
CA GLY A 862 -51.89 2.88 -7.25
C GLY A 862 -52.33 3.23 -5.82
N LYS A 863 -51.79 2.57 -4.79
CA LYS A 863 -52.07 2.88 -3.38
C LYS A 863 -50.96 3.71 -2.74
N GLU A 864 -51.31 4.38 -1.65
CA GLU A 864 -50.35 5.11 -0.83
C GLU A 864 -49.60 4.14 0.09
N HIS A 865 -48.30 3.96 -0.17
CA HIS A 865 -47.41 3.12 0.65
C HIS A 865 -46.32 3.92 1.39
N VAL A 866 -46.24 5.25 1.24
CA VAL A 866 -45.13 6.05 1.76
C VAL A 866 -45.60 7.08 2.79
N PHE A 867 -45.39 6.76 4.07
CA PHE A 867 -45.80 7.57 5.21
C PHE A 867 -44.60 8.27 5.84
N ILE A 868 -44.43 9.56 5.55
CA ILE A 868 -43.36 10.38 6.10
C ILE A 868 -43.86 11.25 7.25
N TYR A 869 -43.20 11.16 8.41
CA TYR A 869 -43.48 11.93 9.61
C TYR A 869 -42.38 12.98 9.81
N ASN A 870 -42.54 14.16 9.22
CA ASN A 870 -41.60 15.28 9.36
C ASN A 870 -41.83 16.01 10.68
N LEU A 871 -40.90 15.88 11.61
CA LEU A 871 -40.85 16.56 12.90
C LEU A 871 -39.68 17.55 12.86
N THR A 872 -39.92 18.75 12.35
CA THR A 872 -38.86 19.75 12.15
C THR A 872 -39.23 21.11 12.72
N THR A 873 -38.22 21.94 13.02
CA THR A 873 -38.43 23.34 13.44
C THR A 873 -38.50 24.31 12.27
N GLU A 874 -38.51 23.84 11.01
CA GLU A 874 -38.58 24.70 9.84
C GLU A 874 -39.89 25.52 9.78
N PRO A 875 -39.84 26.76 9.28
CA PRO A 875 -41.03 27.60 9.13
C PRO A 875 -42.14 26.90 8.34
N GLY A 876 -43.34 26.85 8.92
CA GLY A 876 -44.53 26.23 8.30
C GLY A 876 -44.76 24.77 8.70
N ASN A 877 -43.84 24.10 9.42
CA ASN A 877 -44.13 22.79 9.98
C ASN A 877 -45.07 22.89 11.21
N LYS A 878 -46.10 22.04 11.25
CA LYS A 878 -47.10 22.00 12.32
C LYS A 878 -46.72 21.06 13.47
N ARG A 879 -45.76 20.17 13.28
CA ARG A 879 -45.36 19.16 14.27
C ARG A 879 -43.93 19.40 14.73
N MET A 880 -43.81 20.01 15.90
CA MET A 880 -42.52 20.30 16.52
C MET A 880 -41.85 19.02 17.04
N PRO A 881 -40.51 18.93 17.02
CA PRO A 881 -39.76 17.75 17.49
C PRO A 881 -39.62 17.73 19.01
N GLU A 882 -40.75 17.67 19.72
CA GLU A 882 -40.83 17.47 21.17
C GLU A 882 -40.80 15.98 21.52
N LYS A 883 -40.27 15.64 22.70
CA LYS A 883 -40.08 14.23 23.12
C LYS A 883 -41.39 13.44 23.09
N LYS A 884 -42.48 14.06 23.58
CA LYS A 884 -43.82 13.46 23.60
C LYS A 884 -44.36 13.19 22.18
N ILE A 885 -44.12 14.11 21.25
CA ILE A 885 -44.58 13.99 19.85
C ILE A 885 -43.80 12.90 19.12
N ILE A 886 -42.47 12.85 19.32
CA ILE A 886 -41.62 11.80 18.76
C ILE A 886 -42.08 10.43 19.28
N LYS A 887 -42.27 10.28 20.59
CA LYS A 887 -42.77 9.01 21.18
C LYS A 887 -44.12 8.59 20.60
N ALA A 888 -45.09 9.50 20.56
CA ALA A 888 -46.41 9.21 20.00
C ALA A 888 -46.34 8.80 18.52
N THR A 889 -45.38 9.34 17.76
CA THR A 889 -45.14 8.96 16.37
C THR A 889 -44.62 7.52 16.28
N PHE A 890 -43.65 7.12 17.12
CA PHE A 890 -43.17 5.74 17.18
C PHE A 890 -44.29 4.76 17.55
N ASP A 891 -45.14 5.11 18.53
CA ASP A 891 -46.28 4.28 18.93
C ASP A 891 -47.27 4.12 17.77
N SER A 892 -47.62 5.21 17.09
CA SER A 892 -48.53 5.15 15.94
C SER A 892 -47.97 4.32 14.78
N VAL A 893 -46.66 4.36 14.55
CA VAL A 893 -46.00 3.51 13.54
C VAL A 893 -46.03 2.05 13.99
N GLY A 894 -45.77 1.77 15.27
CA GLY A 894 -45.81 0.41 15.82
C GLY A 894 -47.18 -0.27 15.71
N GLU A 895 -48.26 0.49 15.88
CA GLU A 895 -49.64 0.00 15.70
C GLU A 895 -49.96 -0.38 14.24
N LYS A 896 -49.34 0.30 13.26
CA LYS A 896 -49.66 0.16 11.83
C LYS A 896 -48.71 -0.76 11.07
N ALA A 897 -47.44 -0.79 11.47
CA ALA A 897 -46.41 -1.52 10.74
C ALA A 897 -46.59 -3.04 10.86
N THR A 898 -46.37 -3.73 9.75
CA THR A 898 -46.39 -5.19 9.62
C THR A 898 -44.99 -5.73 9.32
N ALA A 899 -44.79 -7.05 9.35
CA ALA A 899 -43.49 -7.67 9.11
C ALA A 899 -42.87 -7.32 7.74
N ASN A 900 -43.68 -7.09 6.69
CA ASN A 900 -43.16 -6.79 5.34
C ASN A 900 -42.61 -5.36 5.20
N ASP A 901 -43.03 -4.45 6.09
CA ASP A 901 -42.84 -3.01 5.97
C ASP A 901 -41.40 -2.56 6.25
N ILE A 902 -41.12 -1.30 5.87
CA ILE A 902 -39.85 -0.61 6.06
C ILE A 902 -40.04 0.48 7.12
N PHE A 903 -39.17 0.51 8.13
CA PHE A 903 -39.07 1.60 9.09
C PHE A 903 -37.78 2.38 8.88
N MET A 904 -37.85 3.70 8.80
CA MET A 904 -36.67 4.56 8.68
C MET A 904 -36.70 5.67 9.73
N LEU A 905 -35.57 5.90 10.40
CA LEU A 905 -35.35 7.02 11.29
C LEU A 905 -34.22 7.88 10.73
N PHE A 906 -34.46 9.18 10.55
CA PHE A 906 -33.43 10.18 10.29
C PHE A 906 -33.48 11.23 11.39
N PHE A 907 -32.32 11.55 11.96
CA PHE A 907 -32.17 12.61 12.94
C PHE A 907 -31.04 13.55 12.53
N ALA A 908 -31.31 14.85 12.47
CA ALA A 908 -30.32 15.92 12.38
C ALA A 908 -30.49 16.89 13.56
N GLY A 909 -29.39 17.18 14.25
CA GLY A 909 -29.37 18.11 15.39
C GLY A 909 -28.26 17.83 16.39
N HIS A 910 -28.38 18.37 17.60
CA HIS A 910 -27.42 18.11 18.66
C HIS A 910 -27.50 16.68 19.23
N GLY A 911 -26.35 16.01 19.21
CA GLY A 911 -26.09 14.74 19.87
C GLY A 911 -25.03 14.90 20.97
N LEU A 912 -25.25 14.29 22.12
CA LEU A 912 -24.34 14.39 23.26
C LEU A 912 -24.19 13.08 24.02
N MET A 913 -23.02 12.91 24.66
CA MET A 913 -22.78 11.82 25.58
C MET A 913 -23.08 12.24 27.02
N ALA A 914 -24.00 11.54 27.69
CA ALA A 914 -24.32 11.76 29.10
C ALA A 914 -24.38 10.45 29.88
N GLY A 915 -23.97 10.47 31.15
CA GLY A 915 -23.93 9.32 32.04
C GLY A 915 -22.64 9.24 32.86
N PRO A 916 -22.54 8.32 33.85
CA PRO A 916 -21.33 8.11 34.62
C PRO A 916 -20.18 7.61 33.71
N ALA A 917 -18.92 7.85 34.12
CA ALA A 917 -17.73 7.64 33.29
C ALA A 917 -17.61 6.22 32.68
N ASN A 918 -18.20 5.22 33.32
CA ASN A 918 -18.21 3.81 32.91
C ASN A 918 -19.50 3.37 32.16
N LYS A 919 -20.49 4.25 31.98
CA LYS A 919 -21.76 4.00 31.26
C LYS A 919 -22.29 5.28 30.58
N LYS A 920 -21.46 5.93 29.77
CA LYS A 920 -21.90 7.05 28.93
C LYS A 920 -22.86 6.55 27.85
N GLN A 921 -23.97 7.25 27.65
CA GLN A 921 -24.94 6.98 26.58
C GLN A 921 -25.09 8.19 25.68
N PHE A 922 -25.43 7.93 24.43
CA PHE A 922 -25.81 8.91 23.42
C PHE A 922 -27.27 9.35 23.60
N TYR A 923 -27.46 10.66 23.56
CA TYR A 923 -28.76 11.33 23.60
C TYR A 923 -28.92 12.22 22.37
N ILE A 924 -30.09 12.15 21.74
CA ILE A 924 -30.55 13.17 20.80
C ILE A 924 -31.33 14.24 21.57
N LEU A 925 -31.01 15.53 21.36
CA LEU A 925 -31.74 16.62 22.00
C LEU A 925 -33.04 16.93 21.24
N THR A 926 -34.12 17.16 21.98
CA THR A 926 -35.40 17.59 21.43
C THR A 926 -35.53 19.11 21.48
N LYS A 927 -36.58 19.68 20.85
CA LYS A 927 -36.86 21.12 20.88
C LYS A 927 -36.88 21.71 22.30
N GLU A 928 -37.24 20.92 23.30
CA GLU A 928 -37.43 21.34 24.68
C GLU A 928 -36.10 21.66 25.40
N ALA A 929 -34.96 21.28 24.82
CA ALA A 929 -33.65 21.49 25.42
C ALA A 929 -33.30 22.98 25.57
N VAL A 930 -32.81 23.34 26.75
CA VAL A 930 -32.47 24.73 27.14
C VAL A 930 -30.97 24.99 27.22
N SER A 931 -30.16 23.93 27.36
CA SER A 931 -28.69 23.99 27.46
C SER A 931 -28.09 22.57 27.45
N PHE A 932 -26.78 22.44 27.29
CA PHE A 932 -26.03 21.20 27.56
C PHE A 932 -25.90 20.93 29.09
N LYS A 933 -27.00 20.61 29.79
CA LYS A 933 -27.00 20.36 31.25
C LYS A 933 -26.29 19.04 31.64
N SER A 934 -26.21 18.70 32.93
CA SER A 934 -25.61 17.43 33.39
C SER A 934 -26.60 16.24 33.32
N ALA A 935 -26.10 15.01 33.50
CA ALA A 935 -26.80 13.73 33.28
C ALA A 935 -28.17 13.55 33.97
N SER A 936 -28.54 14.34 34.98
CA SER A 936 -29.86 14.30 35.64
C SER A 936 -30.93 15.13 34.92
N GLY A 937 -30.56 16.13 34.12
CA GLY A 937 -31.49 17.04 33.43
C GLY A 937 -32.05 16.51 32.11
N PHE A 938 -31.32 15.63 31.42
CA PHE A 938 -31.68 15.18 30.06
C PHE A 938 -32.84 14.18 29.98
N LYS A 939 -33.32 13.68 31.13
CA LYS A 939 -34.42 12.70 31.17
C LYS A 939 -35.71 13.27 30.55
N ASN A 940 -35.89 14.59 30.62
CA ASN A 940 -37.07 15.29 30.11
C ASN A 940 -36.84 15.91 28.72
N ASP A 941 -35.62 16.37 28.42
CA ASP A 941 -35.35 17.23 27.24
C ASP A 941 -34.52 16.52 26.13
N GLY A 942 -34.22 15.22 26.30
CA GLY A 942 -33.50 14.41 25.33
C GLY A 942 -34.00 12.96 25.28
N ILE A 943 -33.67 12.24 24.21
CA ILE A 943 -34.04 10.83 24.01
C ILE A 943 -32.76 10.00 23.97
N SER A 944 -32.66 9.03 24.87
CA SER A 944 -31.53 8.10 24.91
C SER A 944 -31.64 6.99 23.85
N THR A 945 -30.51 6.43 23.45
CA THR A 945 -30.43 5.19 22.66
C THR A 945 -31.20 4.03 23.27
N THR A 946 -31.22 3.93 24.60
CA THR A 946 -31.98 2.91 25.33
C THR A 946 -33.49 3.08 25.12
N GLU A 947 -33.99 4.31 25.16
CA GLU A 947 -35.39 4.62 24.83
C GLU A 947 -35.71 4.29 23.36
N ILE A 948 -34.83 4.66 22.43
CA ILE A 948 -34.99 4.33 20.99
C ILE A 948 -35.09 2.82 20.81
N LEU A 949 -34.20 2.02 21.41
CA LEU A 949 -34.27 0.55 21.36
C LEU A 949 -35.57 0.01 21.94
N GLU A 950 -35.99 0.53 23.08
CA GLU A 950 -37.19 0.09 23.76
C GLU A 950 -38.44 0.36 22.92
N TRP A 951 -38.47 1.46 22.17
CA TRP A 951 -39.57 1.80 21.28
C TRP A 951 -39.54 1.00 19.98
N MET A 952 -38.36 0.54 19.57
CA MET A 952 -38.12 -0.19 18.31
C MET A 952 -38.04 -1.71 18.47
N LYS A 953 -38.31 -2.29 19.65
CA LYS A 953 -38.35 -3.75 19.83
C LYS A 953 -39.25 -4.43 18.79
N PRO A 954 -38.92 -5.64 18.28
CA PRO A 954 -39.74 -6.36 17.28
C PRO A 954 -41.21 -6.52 17.67
N GLN A 955 -41.51 -6.57 18.97
CA GLN A 955 -42.87 -6.67 19.50
C GLN A 955 -43.65 -5.33 19.41
N LYS A 956 -42.97 -4.19 19.29
CA LYS A 956 -43.59 -2.85 19.18
C LYS A 956 -43.62 -2.34 17.76
N ILE A 957 -42.50 -2.39 17.04
CA ILE A 957 -42.43 -2.07 15.61
C ILE A 957 -42.17 -3.40 14.89
N LYS A 958 -43.15 -3.88 14.14
CA LYS A 958 -43.08 -5.22 13.49
C LYS A 958 -42.29 -5.22 12.19
N ALA A 959 -42.10 -4.06 11.55
CA ALA A 959 -41.33 -3.90 10.33
C ALA A 959 -39.98 -4.63 10.42
N GLN A 960 -39.69 -5.53 9.49
CA GLN A 960 -38.44 -6.31 9.52
C GLN A 960 -37.27 -5.55 8.86
N LYS A 961 -37.54 -4.60 7.96
CA LYS A 961 -36.53 -3.76 7.30
C LYS A 961 -36.41 -2.44 8.04
N ARG A 962 -35.23 -2.14 8.61
CA ARG A 962 -35.07 -0.98 9.51
C ARG A 962 -33.78 -0.22 9.21
N ALA A 963 -33.88 1.10 8.99
CA ALA A 963 -32.73 1.97 8.74
C ALA A 963 -32.71 3.17 9.71
N LEU A 964 -31.56 3.50 10.27
CA LEU A 964 -31.35 4.60 11.20
C LEU A 964 -30.18 5.46 10.72
N ILE A 965 -30.37 6.78 10.67
CA ILE A 965 -29.38 7.75 10.24
C ILE A 965 -29.30 8.85 11.30
N PHE A 966 -28.10 9.07 11.85
CA PHE A 966 -27.84 10.07 12.88
C PHE A 966 -26.82 11.11 12.40
N ASP A 967 -27.30 12.26 11.94
CA ASP A 967 -26.50 13.44 11.60
C ASP A 967 -26.32 14.34 12.84
N ALA A 968 -25.45 13.89 13.75
CA ALA A 968 -25.23 14.54 15.04
C ALA A 968 -23.82 14.24 15.60
N CYS A 969 -23.29 15.16 16.41
CA CYS A 969 -22.03 14.95 17.14
C CYS A 969 -22.11 13.75 18.08
N ASN A 970 -21.01 13.02 18.25
CA ASN A 970 -20.91 11.81 19.09
C ASN A 970 -21.86 10.67 18.67
N SER A 971 -22.45 10.71 17.48
CA SER A 971 -23.47 9.75 17.04
C SER A 971 -22.96 8.31 16.92
N GLY A 972 -21.64 8.11 16.78
CA GLY A 972 -21.02 6.79 16.86
C GLY A 972 -21.22 6.12 18.22
N GLN A 973 -21.43 6.90 19.29
CA GLN A 973 -21.79 6.37 20.60
C GLN A 973 -23.17 5.70 20.56
N ALA A 974 -24.07 6.07 19.64
CA ALA A 974 -25.34 5.37 19.45
C ALA A 974 -25.13 3.90 19.10
N ILE A 975 -24.19 3.66 18.18
CA ILE A 975 -23.80 2.31 17.78
C ILE A 975 -23.16 1.57 18.96
N THR A 976 -22.30 2.23 19.75
CA THR A 976 -21.73 1.65 20.99
C THR A 976 -22.80 1.30 22.02
N ASP A 977 -23.83 2.14 22.19
CA ASP A 977 -24.91 1.89 23.13
C ASP A 977 -25.82 0.75 22.66
N PHE A 978 -26.17 0.75 21.37
CA PHE A 978 -26.92 -0.34 20.75
C PHE A 978 -26.17 -1.67 20.94
N ARG A 979 -24.84 -1.69 20.74
CA ARG A 979 -23.95 -2.82 21.05
C ARG A 979 -24.02 -3.20 22.54
N SER A 980 -23.84 -2.24 23.44
CA SER A 980 -23.75 -2.50 24.89
C SER A 980 -25.08 -2.96 25.53
N ASN A 981 -26.23 -2.50 25.03
CA ASN A 981 -27.53 -2.98 25.48
C ASN A 981 -27.84 -4.40 24.99
N ALA A 982 -27.26 -4.84 23.85
CA ALA A 982 -27.27 -6.25 23.47
C ALA A 982 -26.35 -7.11 24.36
N ILE A 983 -25.32 -6.48 24.97
CA ILE A 983 -24.39 -7.08 25.95
C ILE A 983 -24.94 -7.04 27.38
N ALA A 984 -25.81 -6.09 27.76
CA ALA A 984 -26.23 -5.82 29.15
C ALA A 984 -26.96 -6.98 29.87
N THR A 985 -27.16 -8.11 29.20
CA THR A 985 -27.41 -9.44 29.80
C THR A 985 -26.17 -10.11 30.43
N GLN A 986 -25.03 -9.42 30.57
CA GLN A 986 -23.75 -9.99 31.06
C GLN A 986 -23.17 -9.30 32.30
N ALA A 987 -23.97 -9.07 33.34
CA ALA A 987 -23.41 -8.75 34.66
C ALA A 987 -22.94 -10.02 35.40
N PHE A 988 -21.96 -10.76 34.87
CA PHE A 988 -21.19 -11.76 35.63
C PHE A 988 -19.94 -12.16 34.83
N MET A 989 -18.76 -12.00 35.44
CA MET A 989 -17.40 -12.44 35.04
C MET A 989 -16.44 -11.28 34.77
N GLY A 990 -15.66 -10.94 35.80
CA GLY A 990 -14.53 -10.02 35.70
C GLY A 990 -13.35 -10.65 34.99
N MET A 991 -12.80 -9.92 34.01
CA MET A 991 -11.40 -9.89 33.57
C MET A 991 -11.24 -8.84 32.45
N GLY A 992 -10.19 -8.00 32.56
CA GLY A 992 -9.48 -7.28 31.49
C GLY A 992 -10.24 -6.33 30.54
N SER A 993 -10.02 -5.02 30.69
CA SER A 993 -10.50 -3.94 29.81
C SER A 993 -9.80 -3.85 28.45
N ASN A 994 -10.55 -3.37 27.43
CA ASN A 994 -10.13 -2.75 26.14
C ASN A 994 -10.31 -3.53 24.82
N ASP A 995 -11.20 -4.52 24.73
CA ASP A 995 -11.19 -5.37 23.54
C ASP A 995 -12.14 -4.96 22.40
N LYS A 996 -11.57 -4.66 21.21
CA LYS A 996 -12.28 -4.54 19.91
C LYS A 996 -13.06 -5.82 19.57
N SER A 997 -12.69 -6.99 20.12
CA SER A 997 -13.41 -8.26 19.95
C SER A 997 -14.86 -8.20 20.46
N GLN A 998 -15.09 -7.55 21.60
CA GLN A 998 -16.43 -7.42 22.19
C GLN A 998 -17.31 -6.47 21.38
N GLN A 999 -16.71 -5.45 20.74
CA GLN A 999 -17.42 -4.53 19.86
C GLN A 999 -17.95 -5.25 18.61
N VAL A 1000 -17.13 -6.10 17.97
CA VAL A 1000 -17.53 -6.89 16.79
C VAL A 1000 -18.59 -7.94 17.14
N ARG A 1001 -18.41 -8.67 18.25
CA ARG A 1001 -19.41 -9.63 18.76
C ARG A 1001 -20.78 -9.02 18.96
N SER A 1002 -20.81 -7.76 19.39
CA SER A 1002 -22.03 -7.03 19.68
C SER A 1002 -22.67 -6.49 18.42
N VAL A 1003 -21.88 -6.17 17.39
CA VAL A 1003 -22.39 -5.84 16.05
C VAL A 1003 -23.01 -7.07 15.41
N ASP A 1004 -22.33 -8.22 15.41
CA ASP A 1004 -22.85 -9.45 14.81
C ASP A 1004 -24.09 -9.96 15.56
N LYS A 1005 -24.05 -9.97 16.90
CA LYS A 1005 -25.23 -10.29 17.72
C LYS A 1005 -26.35 -9.26 17.55
N LEU A 1006 -26.05 -7.97 17.33
CA LEU A 1006 -27.08 -6.96 17.07
C LEU A 1006 -27.67 -7.12 15.68
N ASN A 1007 -26.86 -7.46 14.67
CA ASN A 1007 -27.31 -7.79 13.32
C ASN A 1007 -28.26 -8.99 13.32
N GLU A 1008 -27.90 -10.07 14.02
CA GLU A 1008 -28.74 -11.27 14.20
C GLU A 1008 -30.01 -10.99 15.05
N LYS A 1009 -30.00 -9.99 15.93
CA LYS A 1009 -31.13 -9.74 16.85
C LYS A 1009 -32.12 -8.67 16.36
N SER A 1010 -31.68 -7.71 15.55
CA SER A 1010 -32.39 -6.42 15.46
C SER A 1010 -32.80 -5.96 14.06
N GLY A 1011 -32.22 -6.51 12.99
CA GLY A 1011 -32.58 -6.14 11.62
C GLY A 1011 -32.17 -4.71 11.20
N PHE A 1012 -31.30 -4.03 11.95
CA PHE A 1012 -30.97 -2.61 11.73
C PHE A 1012 -29.85 -2.38 10.71
N PHE A 1013 -30.04 -1.39 9.85
CA PHE A 1013 -28.98 -0.62 9.19
C PHE A 1013 -28.79 0.69 9.93
N ILE A 1014 -27.55 1.03 10.30
CA ILE A 1014 -27.26 2.26 11.04
C ILE A 1014 -26.14 3.01 10.35
N LEU A 1015 -26.32 4.31 10.13
CA LEU A 1015 -25.29 5.25 9.70
C LEU A 1015 -25.21 6.38 10.74
N SER A 1016 -24.03 6.57 11.31
CA SER A 1016 -23.74 7.70 12.19
C SER A 1016 -22.81 8.68 11.50
N ALA A 1017 -22.95 9.97 11.79
CA ALA A 1017 -22.11 11.01 11.20
C ALA A 1017 -20.67 11.01 11.70
N SER A 1018 -20.41 10.53 12.92
CA SER A 1018 -19.09 10.64 13.56
C SER A 1018 -18.78 9.46 14.47
N ALA A 1019 -17.51 9.27 14.84
CA ALA A 1019 -17.15 8.35 15.92
C ALA A 1019 -17.68 8.83 17.30
N PRO A 1020 -17.69 7.98 18.34
CA PRO A 1020 -18.22 8.34 19.67
C PRO A 1020 -17.64 9.60 20.30
N ASP A 1021 -16.39 9.93 20.00
CA ASP A 1021 -15.61 11.03 20.55
C ASP A 1021 -15.39 12.19 19.57
N GLN A 1022 -16.11 12.18 18.44
CA GLN A 1022 -15.95 13.15 17.36
C GLN A 1022 -17.18 14.03 17.18
N SER A 1023 -16.98 15.21 16.62
CA SER A 1023 -18.06 16.12 16.24
C SER A 1023 -18.54 15.83 14.82
N ALA A 1024 -19.84 16.03 14.57
CA ALA A 1024 -20.37 16.12 13.23
C ALA A 1024 -20.20 17.56 12.73
N TYR A 1025 -19.68 17.72 11.52
CA TYR A 1025 -19.31 19.01 10.97
C TYR A 1025 -20.45 19.63 10.14
N GLU A 1026 -20.77 20.89 10.41
CA GLU A 1026 -21.57 21.71 9.49
C GLU A 1026 -20.62 22.46 8.55
N VAL A 1027 -20.65 22.14 7.25
CA VAL A 1027 -19.82 22.86 6.29
C VAL A 1027 -20.48 24.20 6.00
N THR A 1028 -19.98 25.27 6.64
CA THR A 1028 -20.56 26.62 6.53
C THR A 1028 -20.64 27.11 5.08
N GLN A 1029 -19.72 26.68 4.22
CA GLN A 1029 -19.70 27.00 2.78
C GLN A 1029 -20.80 26.30 1.98
N LEU A 1030 -21.30 25.16 2.47
CA LEU A 1030 -22.36 24.38 1.85
C LEU A 1030 -23.72 24.66 2.49
N SER A 1031 -23.81 25.36 3.63
CA SER A 1031 -25.11 25.64 4.27
C SER A 1031 -25.94 24.35 4.54
N GLN A 1032 -25.25 23.27 4.95
CA GLN A 1032 -25.80 21.92 5.17
C GLN A 1032 -24.85 21.12 6.08
N GLY A 1033 -25.39 20.17 6.86
CA GLY A 1033 -24.61 19.15 7.58
C GLY A 1033 -23.82 18.26 6.62
N LEU A 1034 -22.59 17.89 6.98
CA LEU A 1034 -21.69 17.16 6.07
C LEU A 1034 -22.21 15.77 5.70
N LEU A 1035 -22.80 15.04 6.65
CA LEU A 1035 -23.39 13.73 6.37
C LEU A 1035 -24.62 13.86 5.45
N THR A 1036 -25.49 14.84 5.74
CA THR A 1036 -26.65 15.12 4.89
C THR A 1036 -26.24 15.48 3.46
N TYR A 1037 -25.25 16.36 3.30
CA TYR A 1037 -24.69 16.69 1.99
C TYR A 1037 -24.21 15.43 1.26
N ALA A 1038 -23.45 14.57 1.95
CA ALA A 1038 -22.92 13.34 1.37
C ALA A 1038 -24.02 12.37 0.92
N LEU A 1039 -25.08 12.21 1.72
CA LEU A 1039 -26.25 11.39 1.38
C LEU A 1039 -26.98 11.90 0.13
N LEU A 1040 -27.23 13.22 0.05
CA LEU A 1040 -27.88 13.84 -1.10
C LEU A 1040 -26.97 13.81 -2.35
N ASN A 1041 -25.66 14.02 -2.15
CA ASN A 1041 -24.68 13.97 -3.22
C ASN A 1041 -24.58 12.58 -3.84
N ALA A 1042 -24.56 11.53 -3.02
CA ALA A 1042 -24.55 10.15 -3.50
C ALA A 1042 -25.73 9.85 -4.45
N VAL A 1043 -26.93 10.34 -4.12
CA VAL A 1043 -28.12 10.20 -4.98
C VAL A 1043 -28.00 11.06 -6.24
N LYS A 1044 -27.50 12.30 -6.12
CA LYS A 1044 -27.38 13.22 -7.26
C LYS A 1044 -26.33 12.78 -8.29
N THR A 1045 -25.21 12.21 -7.86
CA THR A 1045 -24.09 11.82 -8.73
C THR A 1045 -24.22 10.40 -9.30
N ASN A 1046 -25.17 9.60 -8.81
CA ASN A 1046 -25.47 8.26 -9.33
C ASN A 1046 -24.32 7.24 -9.23
N THR A 1047 -23.34 7.46 -8.36
CA THR A 1047 -22.13 6.64 -8.27
C THR A 1047 -22.30 5.44 -7.34
N ASN A 1048 -22.39 4.22 -7.89
CA ASN A 1048 -22.33 2.93 -7.17
C ASN A 1048 -23.37 2.68 -6.05
N ILE A 1049 -24.49 3.40 -6.02
CA ILE A 1049 -25.53 3.28 -4.97
C ILE A 1049 -26.67 2.29 -5.29
N PHE A 1050 -26.58 1.50 -6.37
CA PHE A 1050 -27.68 0.66 -6.87
C PHE A 1050 -27.43 -0.84 -6.73
N GLU A 1051 -28.48 -1.62 -6.46
CA GLU A 1051 -28.46 -3.09 -6.62
C GLU A 1051 -28.54 -3.50 -8.10
N SER A 1052 -29.38 -2.81 -8.87
CA SER A 1052 -29.54 -2.95 -10.33
C SER A 1052 -30.15 -1.66 -10.90
N ASP A 1053 -29.77 -1.29 -12.14
CA ASP A 1053 -30.12 -0.12 -12.97
C ASP A 1053 -30.46 1.22 -12.28
N SER A 1054 -31.41 1.27 -11.36
CA SER A 1054 -31.87 2.48 -10.62
C SER A 1054 -32.39 2.23 -9.19
N LEU A 1055 -32.34 1.00 -8.67
CA LEU A 1055 -32.87 0.63 -7.35
C LEU A 1055 -31.92 1.02 -6.22
N LEU A 1056 -32.27 2.07 -5.47
CA LEU A 1056 -31.48 2.65 -4.38
C LEU A 1056 -31.27 1.64 -3.25
N SER A 1057 -30.03 1.19 -3.12
CA SER A 1057 -29.58 0.23 -2.12
C SER A 1057 -29.21 0.93 -0.82
N ILE A 1058 -29.82 0.58 0.32
CA ILE A 1058 -29.53 1.26 1.59
C ILE A 1058 -28.06 1.08 2.00
N GLY A 1059 -27.51 -0.13 1.81
CA GLY A 1059 -26.12 -0.44 2.15
C GLY A 1059 -25.13 0.36 1.32
N LYS A 1060 -25.29 0.38 -0.01
CA LYS A 1060 -24.38 1.11 -0.91
C LYS A 1060 -24.54 2.62 -0.76
N TRP A 1061 -25.77 3.10 -0.55
CA TRP A 1061 -26.01 4.52 -0.30
C TRP A 1061 -25.28 5.03 0.94
N PHE A 1062 -25.32 4.28 2.04
CA PHE A 1062 -24.62 4.64 3.27
C PHE A 1062 -23.10 4.56 3.13
N GLU A 1063 -22.59 3.58 2.39
CA GLU A 1063 -21.17 3.40 2.12
C GLU A 1063 -20.60 4.60 1.33
N VAL A 1064 -21.22 4.94 0.20
CA VAL A 1064 -20.81 6.08 -0.64
C VAL A 1064 -20.90 7.39 0.13
N ALA A 1065 -21.94 7.57 0.97
CA ALA A 1065 -22.04 8.75 1.83
C ALA A 1065 -20.93 8.80 2.87
N GLY A 1066 -20.63 7.69 3.55
CA GLY A 1066 -19.54 7.60 4.52
C GLY A 1066 -18.17 7.92 3.91
N GLU A 1067 -17.87 7.35 2.74
CA GLU A 1067 -16.65 7.64 1.99
C GLU A 1067 -16.55 9.12 1.59
N THR A 1068 -17.67 9.71 1.17
CA THR A 1068 -17.74 11.13 0.80
C THR A 1068 -17.44 12.04 1.99
N VAL A 1069 -17.99 11.74 3.17
CA VAL A 1069 -17.66 12.50 4.42
C VAL A 1069 -16.17 12.38 4.73
N THR A 1070 -15.62 11.16 4.73
CA THR A 1070 -14.20 10.92 5.03
C THR A 1070 -13.27 11.62 4.04
N LYS A 1071 -13.65 11.68 2.76
CA LYS A 1071 -12.92 12.42 1.73
C LYS A 1071 -12.97 13.93 1.97
N MET A 1072 -14.17 14.48 2.16
CA MET A 1072 -14.37 15.92 2.33
C MET A 1072 -13.77 16.45 3.63
N ILE A 1073 -13.75 15.67 4.71
CA ILE A 1073 -13.15 16.12 5.97
C ILE A 1073 -11.61 16.14 5.92
N LYS A 1074 -11.00 15.16 5.21
CA LYS A 1074 -9.55 15.14 4.95
C LYS A 1074 -9.10 16.38 4.18
N GLU A 1075 -9.89 16.83 3.20
CA GLU A 1075 -9.62 18.04 2.42
C GLU A 1075 -9.65 19.32 3.29
N ASN A 1076 -10.39 19.31 4.42
CA ASN A 1076 -10.57 20.48 5.29
C ASN A 1076 -9.76 20.38 6.62
N GLY A 1077 -8.90 19.37 6.79
CA GLY A 1077 -8.01 19.23 7.96
C GLY A 1077 -8.72 18.96 9.30
N ALA A 1078 -9.96 18.47 9.26
CA ALA A 1078 -10.74 18.09 10.45
C ALA A 1078 -10.91 16.56 10.53
N ILE A 1079 -11.47 16.07 11.64
CA ILE A 1079 -11.69 14.63 11.86
C ILE A 1079 -13.18 14.39 12.07
N GLN A 1080 -13.77 13.58 11.19
CA GLN A 1080 -15.12 13.06 11.29
C GLN A 1080 -15.16 11.70 10.57
N ASP A 1081 -15.42 10.64 11.32
CA ASP A 1081 -15.39 9.24 10.87
C ASP A 1081 -16.78 8.58 11.02
N PRO A 1082 -17.59 8.54 9.95
CA PRO A 1082 -18.89 7.89 9.96
C PRO A 1082 -18.79 6.40 10.29
N GLN A 1083 -19.60 5.92 11.23
CA GLN A 1083 -19.68 4.49 11.55
C GLN A 1083 -20.94 3.86 10.94
N ILE A 1084 -20.79 2.67 10.36
CA ILE A 1084 -21.87 1.93 9.67
C ILE A 1084 -22.09 0.55 10.32
N VAL A 1085 -23.37 0.16 10.48
CA VAL A 1085 -23.81 -1.20 10.83
C VAL A 1085 -24.59 -1.79 9.67
N ARG A 1086 -24.18 -2.96 9.18
CA ARG A 1086 -24.72 -3.63 7.97
C ARG A 1086 -25.63 -4.81 8.33
N ASN A 1087 -26.71 -5.01 7.59
CA ASN A 1087 -27.57 -6.20 7.68
C ASN A 1087 -27.95 -6.72 6.26
N ASN A 1088 -29.01 -7.53 6.12
CA ASN A 1088 -29.56 -7.95 4.83
C ASN A 1088 -30.05 -6.74 4.02
N ASN A 1089 -29.35 -6.44 2.93
CA ASN A 1089 -29.60 -5.24 2.14
C ASN A 1089 -31.03 -5.19 1.58
N PHE A 1090 -31.59 -3.99 1.49
CA PHE A 1090 -32.89 -3.76 0.87
C PHE A 1090 -32.95 -2.43 0.12
N SER A 1091 -33.75 -2.40 -0.93
CA SER A 1091 -33.99 -1.19 -1.70
C SER A 1091 -35.07 -0.34 -1.05
N VAL A 1092 -34.84 0.97 -1.03
CA VAL A 1092 -35.76 1.96 -0.44
C VAL A 1092 -36.41 2.87 -1.47
N GLY A 1093 -35.99 2.83 -2.73
CA GLY A 1093 -36.56 3.68 -3.77
C GLY A 1093 -35.94 3.48 -5.15
N ILE A 1094 -36.49 4.17 -6.15
CA ILE A 1094 -35.93 4.30 -7.50
C ILE A 1094 -35.33 5.70 -7.65
N VAL A 1095 -34.13 5.80 -8.24
CA VAL A 1095 -33.48 7.08 -8.56
C VAL A 1095 -33.42 7.24 -10.08
N ASP A 1096 -34.06 8.29 -10.57
CA ASP A 1096 -34.04 8.69 -11.98
C ASP A 1096 -33.84 10.21 -12.10
N ASN A 1097 -33.84 10.73 -13.33
CA ASN A 1097 -33.65 12.15 -13.59
C ASN A 1097 -34.67 13.05 -12.86
N ASP A 1098 -35.90 12.58 -12.64
CA ASP A 1098 -36.90 13.34 -11.89
C ASP A 1098 -36.48 13.46 -10.42
N VAL A 1099 -35.98 12.39 -9.81
CA VAL A 1099 -35.44 12.43 -8.45
C VAL A 1099 -34.21 13.33 -8.39
N ILE A 1100 -33.27 13.18 -9.32
CA ILE A 1100 -32.03 13.99 -9.36
C ILE A 1100 -32.36 15.48 -9.47
N SER A 1101 -33.39 15.84 -10.25
CA SER A 1101 -33.79 17.24 -10.47
C SER A 1101 -34.30 17.97 -9.22
N ILE A 1102 -34.78 17.26 -8.19
CA ILE A 1102 -35.23 17.90 -6.94
C ILE A 1102 -34.08 18.09 -5.93
N ILE A 1103 -32.90 17.52 -6.20
CA ILE A 1103 -31.75 17.61 -5.31
C ILE A 1103 -30.96 18.89 -5.60
N ASN A 1104 -31.25 19.92 -4.81
CA ASN A 1104 -30.54 21.18 -4.85
C ASN A 1104 -29.34 21.14 -3.90
N LEU A 1105 -28.24 20.55 -4.36
CA LEU A 1105 -26.98 20.65 -3.64
C LEU A 1105 -26.46 22.10 -3.68
N PRO A 1106 -26.13 22.67 -2.51
CA PRO A 1106 -25.59 24.01 -2.42
C PRO A 1106 -24.16 24.08 -3.01
N GLU A 1107 -23.90 25.11 -3.82
CA GLU A 1107 -22.55 25.36 -4.33
C GLU A 1107 -21.64 25.90 -3.23
N LYS A 1108 -20.36 25.49 -3.24
CA LYS A 1108 -19.33 25.99 -2.31
C LYS A 1108 -19.19 27.51 -2.46
N GLN A 1109 -19.60 28.26 -1.43
CA GLN A 1109 -19.50 29.73 -1.43
C GLN A 1109 -18.12 30.20 -0.92
N PRO A 1110 -17.52 31.27 -1.49
CA PRO A 1110 -16.31 31.88 -0.95
C PRO A 1110 -16.51 32.32 0.51
N LEU A 1111 -15.66 31.81 1.40
CA LEU A 1111 -15.64 32.18 2.82
C LEU A 1111 -14.59 33.26 3.05
N PHE A 1112 -14.93 34.36 3.71
CA PHE A 1112 -14.01 35.43 4.07
C PHE A 1112 -13.75 35.45 5.57
N ALA A 1113 -12.49 35.68 5.96
CA ALA A 1113 -12.10 35.93 7.34
C ALA A 1113 -12.08 37.43 7.65
N ALA A 1114 -11.99 37.78 8.92
CA ALA A 1114 -11.80 39.15 9.36
C ALA A 1114 -10.62 39.82 8.62
N ALA A 1115 -10.87 40.99 8.05
CA ALA A 1115 -9.88 41.82 7.39
C ALA A 1115 -8.92 42.43 8.42
N ASN A 1116 -7.66 42.57 8.02
CA ASN A 1116 -6.60 43.23 8.77
C ASN A 1116 -5.93 44.29 7.88
N LEU A 1117 -6.25 45.56 8.12
CA LEU A 1117 -5.78 46.70 7.35
C LEU A 1117 -4.98 47.64 8.25
N GLN A 1118 -3.80 48.06 7.81
CA GLN A 1118 -2.88 48.89 8.60
C GLN A 1118 -2.50 50.18 7.87
N ASN A 1119 -2.34 51.27 8.59
CA ASN A 1119 -1.83 52.51 8.03
C ASN A 1119 -0.32 52.37 7.78
N LYS A 1120 0.11 52.50 6.53
CA LYS A 1120 1.53 52.43 6.15
C LYS A 1120 2.32 53.68 6.55
N ASN A 1121 1.62 54.80 6.74
CA ASN A 1121 2.23 56.06 7.13
C ASN A 1121 2.43 56.18 8.65
N ASP A 1122 1.95 55.20 9.43
CA ASP A 1122 2.14 55.13 10.89
C ASP A 1122 3.29 54.18 11.24
N ASP A 1123 4.19 54.62 12.12
CA ASP A 1123 5.39 53.89 12.51
C ASP A 1123 5.07 52.59 13.28
N PHE A 1124 3.87 52.48 13.84
CA PHE A 1124 3.41 51.31 14.58
C PHE A 1124 2.46 50.41 13.77
N GLY A 1125 2.07 50.82 12.56
CA GLY A 1125 1.16 50.06 11.70
C GLY A 1125 -0.26 49.94 12.27
N ASN A 1126 -0.75 50.97 12.98
CA ASN A 1126 -2.12 50.96 13.51
C ASN A 1126 -3.16 51.19 12.42
N ASP A 1127 -4.40 50.76 12.67
CA ASP A 1127 -5.54 51.05 11.81
C ASP A 1127 -6.25 52.33 12.26
N ASP A 1128 -5.61 53.49 12.05
CA ASP A 1128 -6.08 54.79 12.54
C ASP A 1128 -7.46 55.21 11.98
N LEU A 1129 -7.87 54.65 10.84
CA LEU A 1129 -9.17 54.89 10.20
C LEU A 1129 -10.23 53.84 10.56
N GLU A 1130 -9.92 52.90 11.45
CA GLU A 1130 -10.76 51.74 11.82
C GLU A 1130 -11.30 50.98 10.59
N LEU A 1131 -10.54 50.96 9.51
CA LEU A 1131 -11.01 50.50 8.21
C LEU A 1131 -11.27 48.98 8.22
N SER A 1132 -10.49 48.22 8.98
CA SER A 1132 -10.70 46.79 9.25
C SER A 1132 -12.09 46.54 9.86
N THR A 1133 -12.47 47.35 10.86
CA THR A 1133 -13.78 47.25 11.52
C THR A 1133 -14.91 47.56 10.57
N LEU A 1134 -14.78 48.61 9.76
CA LEU A 1134 -15.78 48.99 8.76
C LEU A 1134 -15.95 47.92 7.66
N VAL A 1135 -14.85 47.38 7.14
CA VAL A 1135 -14.85 46.28 6.16
C VAL A 1135 -15.48 45.02 6.74
N ASN A 1136 -15.13 44.65 7.98
CA ASN A 1136 -15.71 43.50 8.67
C ASN A 1136 -17.21 43.66 8.91
N LYS A 1137 -17.67 44.87 9.26
CA LYS A 1137 -19.10 45.18 9.41
C LYS A 1137 -19.85 45.05 8.08
N GLN A 1138 -19.24 45.44 6.96
CA GLN A 1138 -19.83 45.26 5.64
C GLN A 1138 -19.91 43.78 5.23
N PHE A 1139 -18.85 42.99 5.44
CA PHE A 1139 -18.91 41.53 5.22
C PHE A 1139 -19.99 40.86 6.08
N LEU A 1140 -20.10 41.25 7.35
CA LEU A 1140 -21.14 40.73 8.25
C LEU A 1140 -22.55 41.10 7.75
N THR A 1141 -22.73 42.32 7.25
CA THR A 1141 -24.00 42.80 6.69
C THR A 1141 -24.38 42.06 5.40
N ILE A 1142 -23.41 41.73 4.55
CA ILE A 1142 -23.66 40.93 3.35
C ILE A 1142 -23.96 39.48 3.74
N ALA A 1143 -23.17 38.90 4.64
CA ALA A 1143 -23.32 37.51 5.05
C ALA A 1143 -24.64 37.24 5.80
N SER A 1144 -25.21 38.23 6.49
CA SER A 1144 -26.45 38.10 7.25
C SER A 1144 -27.74 38.16 6.41
N ARG A 1145 -27.66 38.50 5.12
CA ARG A 1145 -28.83 38.67 4.22
C ARG A 1145 -29.53 37.38 3.72
N GLY A 1146 -29.41 36.25 4.43
CA GLY A 1146 -30.15 35.01 4.14
C GLY A 1146 -29.50 34.05 3.12
N THR A 1147 -30.28 33.04 2.70
CA THR A 1147 -29.82 31.80 2.01
C THR A 1147 -29.36 31.95 0.55
N GLY A 1148 -29.46 33.15 -0.03
CA GLY A 1148 -29.07 33.45 -1.42
C GLY A 1148 -27.75 34.22 -1.61
N ASN A 1149 -26.98 34.40 -0.54
CA ASN A 1149 -25.77 35.23 -0.58
C ASN A 1149 -24.64 34.61 -1.40
N LYS A 1150 -23.85 35.44 -2.10
CA LYS A 1150 -22.74 34.99 -2.94
C LYS A 1150 -21.47 34.65 -2.15
N ILE A 1151 -21.37 35.07 -0.89
CA ILE A 1151 -20.19 34.93 -0.02
C ILE A 1151 -20.61 34.58 1.42
N LYS A 1152 -19.68 34.03 2.21
CA LYS A 1152 -19.81 33.82 3.66
C LYS A 1152 -18.72 34.60 4.42
N PHE A 1153 -18.96 34.93 5.68
CA PHE A 1153 -18.01 35.64 6.54
C PHE A 1153 -17.90 34.98 7.92
N ILE A 1154 -16.67 34.89 8.43
CA ILE A 1154 -16.38 34.48 9.80
C ILE A 1154 -15.52 35.55 10.50
N PRO A 1155 -15.89 35.97 11.73
CA PRO A 1155 -15.18 37.03 12.45
C PRO A 1155 -13.84 36.59 13.07
N VAL A 1156 -13.38 35.37 12.80
CA VAL A 1156 -12.14 34.78 13.34
C VAL A 1156 -11.13 34.50 12.21
N THR A 1157 -9.85 34.75 12.47
CA THR A 1157 -8.76 34.76 11.48
C THR A 1157 -8.21 33.38 11.09
N ASN A 1158 -8.67 32.30 11.73
CA ASN A 1158 -7.98 31.00 11.72
C ASN A 1158 -8.64 29.90 10.86
N SER A 1159 -9.52 30.23 9.91
CA SER A 1159 -9.96 29.23 8.93
C SER A 1159 -8.98 29.13 7.75
N PRO A 1160 -8.42 27.95 7.45
CA PRO A 1160 -7.47 27.76 6.36
C PRO A 1160 -8.11 27.98 4.98
N ASP A 1161 -9.41 27.72 4.82
CA ASP A 1161 -10.12 27.87 3.54
C ASP A 1161 -10.73 29.26 3.33
N ALA A 1162 -10.63 30.14 4.33
CA ALA A 1162 -11.14 31.48 4.23
C ALA A 1162 -10.17 32.39 3.45
N TYR A 1163 -10.72 33.21 2.56
CA TYR A 1163 -10.05 34.34 1.95
C TYR A 1163 -9.71 35.36 3.04
N LYS A 1164 -8.41 35.49 3.32
CA LYS A 1164 -7.84 36.48 4.21
C LYS A 1164 -7.62 37.77 3.44
N ILE A 1165 -8.05 38.88 4.02
CA ILE A 1165 -7.85 40.21 3.47
C ILE A 1165 -6.85 40.92 4.36
N ASN A 1166 -5.61 41.02 3.87
CA ASN A 1166 -4.54 41.75 4.56
C ASN A 1166 -4.11 42.90 3.67
N GLY A 1167 -3.88 44.08 4.22
CA GLY A 1167 -3.47 45.20 3.38
C GLY A 1167 -2.96 46.37 4.18
N ASN A 1168 -2.26 47.25 3.48
CA ASN A 1168 -1.86 48.52 4.07
C ASN A 1168 -2.49 49.64 3.26
N TYR A 1169 -2.82 50.74 3.91
CA TYR A 1169 -3.29 51.94 3.22
C TYR A 1169 -2.36 53.13 3.46
N THR A 1170 -2.26 53.99 2.46
CA THR A 1170 -1.52 55.25 2.54
C THR A 1170 -2.49 56.40 2.50
N VAL A 1171 -2.18 57.45 3.26
CA VAL A 1171 -3.04 58.61 3.43
C VAL A 1171 -2.27 59.87 3.03
N THR A 1172 -2.72 60.56 1.97
CA THR A 1172 -2.14 61.85 1.55
C THR A 1172 -3.27 62.87 1.43
N ASP A 1173 -3.25 63.90 2.29
CA ASP A 1173 -4.35 64.85 2.47
C ASP A 1173 -5.69 64.14 2.77
N ASN A 1174 -6.66 64.24 1.84
CA ASN A 1174 -7.97 63.58 1.90
C ASN A 1174 -8.01 62.23 1.16
N ASN A 1175 -6.98 61.90 0.36
CA ASN A 1175 -6.95 60.68 -0.44
C ASN A 1175 -6.43 59.49 0.39
N VAL A 1176 -7.16 58.38 0.32
CA VAL A 1176 -6.79 57.09 0.93
C VAL A 1176 -6.62 56.08 -0.20
N VAL A 1177 -5.48 55.40 -0.24
CA VAL A 1177 -5.23 54.33 -1.22
C VAL A 1177 -4.93 53.05 -0.45
N VAL A 1178 -5.79 52.06 -0.63
CA VAL A 1178 -5.70 50.77 0.07
C VAL A 1178 -5.06 49.74 -0.86
N TYR A 1179 -3.92 49.20 -0.44
CA TYR A 1179 -3.24 48.09 -1.10
C TYR A 1179 -3.57 46.81 -0.34
N LEU A 1180 -4.54 46.05 -0.85
CA LEU A 1180 -5.02 44.84 -0.20
C LEU A 1180 -4.62 43.59 -0.96
N THR A 1181 -4.20 42.58 -0.20
CA THR A 1181 -3.93 41.23 -0.64
C THR A 1181 -5.09 40.35 -0.17
N VAL A 1182 -5.83 39.79 -1.12
CA VAL A 1182 -6.82 38.75 -0.87
C VAL A 1182 -6.14 37.42 -1.13
N LYS A 1183 -6.08 36.53 -0.13
CA LYS A 1183 -5.37 35.25 -0.23
C LYS A 1183 -6.13 34.12 0.43
N ASN A 1184 -6.13 32.94 -0.19
CA ASN A 1184 -6.45 31.66 0.43
C ASN A 1184 -5.42 30.59 0.03
N ASN A 1185 -5.70 29.32 0.32
CA ASN A 1185 -4.84 28.19 -0.05
C ASN A 1185 -4.75 27.93 -1.56
N LYS A 1186 -5.65 28.51 -2.37
CA LYS A 1186 -5.71 28.35 -3.83
C LYS A 1186 -5.00 29.47 -4.60
N GLY A 1187 -4.73 30.61 -3.98
CA GLY A 1187 -4.04 31.73 -4.64
C GLY A 1187 -4.11 33.04 -3.88
N SER A 1188 -3.40 34.06 -4.40
CA SER A 1188 -3.40 35.42 -3.85
C SER A 1188 -3.52 36.46 -4.95
N LYS A 1189 -4.25 37.55 -4.69
CA LYS A 1189 -4.36 38.72 -5.57
C LYS A 1189 -4.12 39.99 -4.79
N GLN A 1190 -3.26 40.84 -5.34
CA GLN A 1190 -3.13 42.22 -4.89
C GLN A 1190 -4.12 43.09 -5.66
N LEU A 1191 -4.85 43.92 -4.91
CA LEU A 1191 -5.84 44.86 -5.39
C LEU A 1191 -5.51 46.23 -4.80
N GLN A 1192 -5.75 47.27 -5.59
CA GLN A 1192 -5.60 48.66 -5.17
C GLN A 1192 -6.98 49.30 -5.22
N VAL A 1193 -7.45 49.84 -4.10
CA VAL A 1193 -8.76 50.48 -3.99
C VAL A 1193 -8.57 51.91 -3.51
N PRO A 1194 -8.79 52.92 -4.36
CA PRO A 1194 -8.73 54.32 -3.97
C PRO A 1194 -10.02 54.76 -3.27
N GLY A 1195 -9.92 55.74 -2.37
CA GLY A 1195 -11.05 56.37 -1.68
C GLY A 1195 -10.63 57.66 -0.97
N THR A 1196 -11.50 58.16 -0.10
CA THR A 1196 -11.28 59.42 0.64
C THR A 1196 -11.61 59.28 2.13
N LYS A 1197 -11.01 60.12 2.98
CA LYS A 1197 -11.33 60.14 4.42
C LYS A 1197 -12.76 60.56 4.70
N ASP A 1198 -13.31 61.44 3.87
CA ASP A 1198 -14.69 61.92 4.04
C ASP A 1198 -15.75 60.84 3.74
N ASN A 1199 -15.37 59.68 3.18
CA ASN A 1199 -16.31 58.61 2.84
C ASN A 1199 -15.74 57.19 3.04
N LEU A 1200 -15.27 56.91 4.27
CA LEU A 1200 -14.73 55.59 4.64
C LEU A 1200 -15.76 54.45 4.51
N GLY A 1201 -17.06 54.75 4.67
CA GLY A 1201 -18.12 53.77 4.49
C GLY A 1201 -18.21 53.26 3.05
N LYS A 1202 -18.10 54.16 2.06
CA LYS A 1202 -18.07 53.80 0.64
C LYS A 1202 -16.78 53.06 0.29
N LEU A 1203 -15.64 53.51 0.82
CA LEU A 1203 -14.36 52.81 0.63
C LEU A 1203 -14.41 51.37 1.17
N ALA A 1204 -15.02 51.14 2.34
CA ALA A 1204 -15.22 49.80 2.87
C ALA A 1204 -16.11 48.92 1.97
N GLU A 1205 -17.19 49.46 1.40
CA GLU A 1205 -18.05 48.76 0.44
C GLU A 1205 -17.27 48.38 -0.84
N ASP A 1206 -16.45 49.30 -1.35
CA ASP A 1206 -15.67 49.08 -2.57
C ASP A 1206 -14.55 48.04 -2.36
N ILE A 1207 -13.93 48.01 -1.17
CA ILE A 1207 -12.98 46.95 -0.76
C ILE A 1207 -13.67 45.59 -0.75
N VAL A 1208 -14.84 45.48 -0.10
CA VAL A 1208 -15.61 44.23 -0.03
C VAL A 1208 -16.02 43.77 -1.42
N THR A 1209 -16.46 44.69 -2.28
CA THR A 1209 -16.88 44.40 -3.66
C THR A 1209 -15.71 43.89 -4.50
N ALA A 1210 -14.55 44.55 -4.42
CA ALA A 1210 -13.35 44.14 -5.16
C ALA A 1210 -12.87 42.75 -4.72
N ALA A 1211 -12.81 42.50 -3.40
CA ALA A 1211 -12.40 41.20 -2.85
C ALA A 1211 -13.39 40.09 -3.22
N SER A 1212 -14.70 40.37 -3.14
CA SER A 1212 -15.76 39.42 -3.46
C SER A 1212 -15.79 39.06 -4.96
N ASN A 1213 -15.66 40.04 -5.85
CA ASN A 1213 -15.64 39.81 -7.29
C ASN A 1213 -14.44 38.93 -7.70
N TRP A 1214 -13.27 39.15 -7.10
CA TRP A 1214 -12.12 38.29 -7.36
C TRP A 1214 -12.33 36.86 -6.85
N ALA A 1215 -12.83 36.68 -5.63
CA ALA A 1215 -13.09 35.35 -5.09
C ALA A 1215 -14.19 34.59 -5.85
N LEU A 1216 -15.18 35.30 -6.38
CA LEU A 1216 -16.26 34.72 -7.19
C LEU A 1216 -15.81 34.32 -8.60
N THR A 1217 -14.82 35.00 -9.16
CA THR A 1217 -14.21 34.68 -10.46
C THR A 1217 -13.15 33.58 -10.38
N ASN A 1218 -12.67 33.24 -9.17
CA ASN A 1218 -11.63 32.23 -8.91
C ASN A 1218 -12.13 31.10 -7.96
N LYS A 1219 -13.42 30.75 -8.03
CA LYS A 1219 -14.06 29.70 -7.20
C LYS A 1219 -13.36 28.34 -7.28
#